data_AF-A0A1T4P6Y2-F1
#
_entry.id   AF-A0A1T4P6Y2-F1
#
_cell.length_a   1.000
_cell.length_b   1.000
_cell.length_c   1.000
_cell.angle_alpha   90.00
_cell.angle_beta   90.00
_cell.angle_gamma   90.00
#
_symmetry.space_group_name_H-M   'P 1'
#
loop_
_entity.id
_entity.type
_entity.pdbx_description
1 polymer ?
#
loop_
_entity_poly.entity_id
_entity_poly.type
_entity_poly.pdbx_seq_one_letter_code
_entity_poly.pdbx_strand_id
1 'polypeptide(L)'
;MTNQTKPTYYITTPIYYPSGNLHIGNAYSTLACDAMARYKRLMGYDVYFLTGTDEHGQKIETKAADLGQTPKAYVDEMAERIKKLWQDLEISNDGFIRTTDDYHEKAVQQIFEQLLAQDDIYLGEYEGWYSVSDEEYFTESQLIEVYRDENGKMIGGKAPSGHDVELVKEESYFFRMSKYADRLLEYYESHPDFITPEFRKNEMINNFIKPGLEDLAVSRTTFSWGVPVKSNPKHVVYVWIDALTNYITALGYGSENTENYDKFWPADVHVIGKDISRFHMIYWPTMLMALGLPLPKKVYAHGWLLMKDGKMSKSKGNTIYPGQLIERYGLDATRFYLLREMSQGNDAIFTPEDFVNRVNFELANDLGNLLNRTIAMMNKYFGGQIPTTELVANAVDAIFENFVEAEIKAYHQSMDSMSFNSALDHVMKIVSRANKYIDETTPWVLAKDEAYVGQLRSVMNHLAEVLRIVGHLLRPFMTQAPSKIFEQLGLTQELEQDLQTVKWGDLPENVQVIKKGEPIFPRLEVEEEVQYIKNLMTGGNETTSENPTVDDPTWNPEETELVHEEVANIEFDQFIQVEMKVAEVIDVAPVKGSNKLLRFRLDAGDKGHRQILSGIAKAYPDYQNLVGKKVTIVANLKPRKMMGYVSQGMILSAENQGQLSLLFAPDDAPNGALIG
;
A
#
# COMPACT_ATOMS: atom_id res chain seq x y z
N MET A 1 -0.70 -47.43 -3.92
CA MET A 1 -0.28 -46.04 -3.64
C MET A 1 -0.05 -45.95 -2.14
N THR A 2 1.20 -45.92 -1.70
CA THR A 2 1.52 -45.68 -0.29
C THR A 2 1.02 -44.29 0.07
N ASN A 3 0.09 -44.19 1.03
CA ASN A 3 -0.34 -42.94 1.67
C ASN A 3 0.88 -42.27 2.32
N GLN A 4 1.71 -41.56 1.55
CA GLN A 4 2.64 -40.61 2.12
C GLN A 4 1.83 -39.36 2.45
N THR A 5 1.64 -39.11 3.73
CA THR A 5 1.07 -37.86 4.24
C THR A 5 1.97 -36.71 3.78
N LYS A 6 1.42 -35.80 2.96
CA LYS A 6 2.14 -34.61 2.49
C LYS A 6 2.59 -33.76 3.69
N PRO A 7 3.78 -33.15 3.66
CA PRO A 7 4.19 -32.19 4.69
C PRO A 7 3.24 -30.99 4.69
N THR A 8 2.90 -30.47 5.86
CA THR A 8 2.01 -29.31 5.99
C THR A 8 2.78 -27.99 5.88
N TYR A 9 2.11 -26.94 5.40
CA TYR A 9 2.65 -25.58 5.37
C TYR A 9 1.54 -24.57 5.69
N TYR A 10 1.65 -23.87 6.81
CA TYR A 10 0.70 -22.84 7.22
C TYR A 10 1.30 -21.43 7.06
N ILE A 11 0.71 -20.63 6.19
CA ILE A 11 1.15 -19.25 5.88
C ILE A 11 0.01 -18.25 6.09
N THR A 12 0.33 -17.09 6.65
CA THR A 12 -0.66 -16.05 6.94
C THR A 12 -0.21 -14.66 6.48
N THR A 13 -1.16 -13.84 6.05
CA THR A 13 -1.00 -12.38 6.01
C THR A 13 -1.29 -11.76 7.38
N PRO A 14 -1.08 -10.44 7.59
CA PRO A 14 -1.91 -9.71 8.52
C PRO A 14 -3.39 -9.78 8.13
N ILE A 15 -4.27 -9.55 9.09
CA ILE A 15 -5.67 -9.21 8.80
C ILE A 15 -5.80 -7.70 8.59
N TYR A 16 -6.61 -7.29 7.62
CA TYR A 16 -6.66 -5.90 7.15
C TYR A 16 -7.75 -5.10 7.85
N TYR A 17 -7.40 -3.91 8.33
CA TYR A 17 -8.36 -2.99 8.92
C TYR A 17 -9.24 -2.33 7.82
N PRO A 18 -10.56 -2.54 7.81
CA PRO A 18 -11.44 -2.16 6.71
C PRO A 18 -11.86 -0.69 6.77
N SER A 19 -10.91 0.24 6.89
CA SER A 19 -11.18 1.69 6.90
C SER A 19 -11.34 2.31 5.51
N GLY A 20 -11.11 1.54 4.45
CA GLY A 20 -11.22 1.96 3.06
C GLY A 20 -10.72 0.91 2.08
N ASN A 21 -10.64 1.28 0.80
CA ASN A 21 -10.14 0.40 -0.26
C ASN A 21 -8.66 0.08 -0.06
N LEU A 22 -8.27 -1.17 -0.29
CA LEU A 22 -6.88 -1.63 -0.21
C LEU A 22 -6.10 -1.23 -1.47
N HIS A 23 -4.95 -0.58 -1.27
CA HIS A 23 -4.05 -0.15 -2.35
C HIS A 23 -2.95 -1.19 -2.63
N ILE A 24 -2.12 -0.95 -3.65
CA ILE A 24 -1.05 -1.89 -4.06
C ILE A 24 -0.10 -2.28 -2.91
N GLY A 25 0.17 -1.36 -1.96
CA GLY A 25 0.94 -1.67 -0.77
C GLY A 25 0.30 -2.70 0.18
N ASN A 26 -1.04 -2.71 0.32
CA ASN A 26 -1.73 -3.74 1.11
C ASN A 26 -1.76 -5.08 0.36
N ALA A 27 -1.98 -5.01 -0.95
CA ALA A 27 -2.07 -6.18 -1.82
C ALA A 27 -0.75 -6.96 -1.89
N TYR A 28 0.39 -6.28 -1.72
CA TYR A 28 1.70 -6.94 -1.74
C TYR A 28 1.81 -8.07 -0.71
N SER A 29 1.40 -7.86 0.55
CA SER A 29 1.51 -8.92 1.57
C SER A 29 0.72 -10.17 1.16
N THR A 30 -0.51 -9.99 0.66
CA THR A 30 -1.34 -11.10 0.16
C THR A 30 -0.73 -11.78 -1.05
N LEU A 31 -0.17 -11.02 -2.00
CA LEU A 31 0.51 -11.57 -3.18
C LEU A 31 1.77 -12.35 -2.82
N ALA A 32 2.56 -11.86 -1.86
CA ALA A 32 3.74 -12.56 -1.37
C ALA A 32 3.37 -13.90 -0.71
N CYS A 33 2.31 -13.91 0.10
CA CYS A 33 1.77 -15.14 0.66
C CYS A 33 1.23 -16.08 -0.42
N ASP A 34 0.48 -15.56 -1.40
CA ASP A 34 -0.08 -16.34 -2.50
C ASP A 34 1.03 -16.99 -3.34
N ALA A 35 2.08 -16.24 -3.68
CA ALA A 35 3.21 -16.78 -4.44
C ALA A 35 3.92 -17.90 -3.67
N MET A 36 4.13 -17.73 -2.37
CA MET A 36 4.71 -18.78 -1.53
C MET A 36 3.78 -19.98 -1.37
N ALA A 37 2.48 -19.77 -1.16
CA ALA A 37 1.48 -20.83 -1.05
C ALA A 37 1.42 -21.66 -2.33
N ARG A 38 1.36 -21.01 -3.50
CA ARG A 38 1.41 -21.66 -4.81
C ARG A 38 2.70 -22.44 -4.99
N TYR A 39 3.85 -21.85 -4.67
CA TYR A 39 5.13 -22.54 -4.72
C TYR A 39 5.13 -23.79 -3.83
N LYS A 40 4.74 -23.70 -2.56
CA LYS A 40 4.72 -24.86 -1.66
C LYS A 40 3.75 -25.95 -2.11
N ARG A 41 2.57 -25.59 -2.63
CA ARG A 41 1.64 -26.57 -3.25
C ARG A 41 2.30 -27.29 -4.44
N LEU A 42 2.97 -26.55 -5.32
CA LEU A 42 3.73 -27.10 -6.46
C LEU A 42 4.97 -27.90 -6.04
N MET A 43 5.43 -27.73 -4.80
CA MET A 43 6.50 -28.52 -4.19
C MET A 43 5.96 -29.71 -3.37
N GLY A 44 4.67 -30.05 -3.52
CA GLY A 44 4.07 -31.24 -2.92
C GLY A 44 3.57 -31.07 -1.48
N TYR A 45 3.51 -29.84 -0.94
CA TYR A 45 3.01 -29.58 0.41
C TYR A 45 1.47 -29.55 0.44
N ASP A 46 0.92 -29.91 1.59
CA ASP A 46 -0.45 -29.61 1.97
C ASP A 46 -0.47 -28.22 2.63
N VAL A 47 -1.07 -27.24 1.97
CA VAL A 47 -0.93 -25.83 2.33
C VAL A 47 -2.24 -25.30 2.90
N TYR A 48 -2.17 -24.55 3.99
CA TYR A 48 -3.25 -23.69 4.45
C TYR A 48 -2.76 -22.23 4.38
N PHE A 49 -3.40 -21.42 3.55
CA PHE A 49 -3.11 -20.00 3.40
C PHE A 49 -4.26 -19.16 3.95
N LEU A 50 -4.00 -18.45 5.06
CA LEU A 50 -4.98 -17.59 5.73
C LEU A 50 -4.76 -16.10 5.42
N THR A 51 -5.85 -15.41 5.12
CA THR A 51 -5.97 -13.95 5.16
C THR A 51 -7.27 -13.54 5.84
N GLY A 52 -7.56 -12.26 6.01
CA GLY A 52 -8.78 -11.82 6.68
C GLY A 52 -8.88 -10.33 6.97
N THR A 53 -9.84 -9.96 7.81
CA THR A 53 -10.16 -8.58 8.19
C THR A 53 -10.23 -8.40 9.71
N ASP A 54 -9.64 -7.30 10.18
CA ASP A 54 -9.71 -6.82 11.57
C ASP A 54 -10.83 -5.81 11.69
N GLU A 55 -11.97 -6.22 12.22
CA GLU A 55 -13.25 -5.53 12.05
C GLU A 55 -13.72 -4.76 13.28
N HIS A 56 -12.97 -4.76 14.39
CA HIS A 56 -13.36 -4.10 15.64
C HIS A 56 -12.64 -2.78 15.88
N GLY A 57 -13.16 -1.97 16.83
CA GLY A 57 -12.50 -0.75 17.30
C GLY A 57 -13.21 0.56 16.93
N GLN A 58 -12.79 1.63 17.61
CA GLN A 58 -13.43 2.94 17.56
C GLN A 58 -13.49 3.54 16.16
N LYS A 59 -12.44 3.42 15.33
CA LYS A 59 -12.44 4.02 13.98
C LYS A 59 -13.52 3.40 13.08
N ILE A 60 -13.81 2.11 13.23
CA ILE A 60 -14.90 1.45 12.49
C ILE A 60 -16.26 1.98 12.98
N GLU A 61 -16.44 2.09 14.31
CA GLU A 61 -17.66 2.63 14.92
C GLU A 61 -17.96 4.06 14.43
N THR A 62 -16.97 4.95 14.49
CA THR A 62 -17.09 6.33 14.01
C THR A 62 -17.36 6.36 12.50
N LYS A 63 -16.64 5.58 11.70
CA LYS A 63 -16.79 5.60 10.24
C LYS A 63 -18.16 5.10 9.80
N ALA A 64 -18.70 4.07 10.46
CA ALA A 64 -20.03 3.58 10.21
C ALA A 64 -21.09 4.63 10.60
N ALA A 65 -20.91 5.32 11.73
CA ALA A 65 -21.79 6.40 12.17
C ALA A 65 -21.79 7.59 11.19
N ASP A 66 -20.63 8.01 10.69
CA ASP A 66 -20.49 9.07 9.67
C ASP A 66 -21.24 8.74 8.37
N LEU A 67 -21.35 7.45 8.04
CA LEU A 67 -22.06 6.94 6.88
C LEU A 67 -23.53 6.59 7.16
N GLY A 68 -24.01 6.79 8.39
CA GLY A 68 -25.39 6.50 8.78
C GLY A 68 -25.75 5.01 8.81
N GLN A 69 -24.78 4.13 9.05
CA GLN A 69 -24.95 2.67 9.08
C GLN A 69 -24.43 2.03 10.37
N THR A 70 -24.81 0.79 10.64
CA THR A 70 -24.26 0.04 11.79
C THR A 70 -22.83 -0.42 11.49
N PRO A 71 -21.96 -0.56 12.51
CA PRO A 71 -20.59 -1.06 12.31
C PRO A 71 -20.56 -2.42 11.61
N LYS A 72 -21.45 -3.36 12.00
CA LYS A 72 -21.56 -4.68 11.37
C LYS A 72 -21.88 -4.60 9.87
N ALA A 73 -22.84 -3.74 9.48
CA ALA A 73 -23.20 -3.56 8.07
C ALA A 73 -22.03 -2.99 7.26
N TYR A 74 -21.29 -2.03 7.84
CA TYR A 74 -20.10 -1.47 7.19
C TYR A 74 -19.01 -2.51 6.96
N VAL A 75 -18.65 -3.30 7.99
CA VAL A 75 -17.59 -4.31 7.84
C VAL A 75 -18.02 -5.48 6.97
N ASP A 76 -19.31 -5.83 6.94
CA ASP A 76 -19.86 -6.80 5.98
C ASP A 76 -19.63 -6.35 4.52
N GLU A 77 -19.94 -5.09 4.21
CA GLU A 77 -19.69 -4.53 2.87
C GLU A 77 -18.18 -4.52 2.54
N MET A 78 -17.35 -4.10 3.49
CA MET A 78 -15.91 -4.01 3.29
C MET A 78 -15.24 -5.38 3.12
N ALA A 79 -15.66 -6.39 3.88
CA ALA A 79 -15.17 -7.75 3.75
C ALA A 79 -15.47 -8.31 2.36
N GLU A 80 -16.67 -8.07 1.81
CA GLU A 80 -17.01 -8.49 0.45
C GLU A 80 -16.19 -7.77 -0.62
N ARG A 81 -15.91 -6.47 -0.44
CA ARG A 81 -15.00 -5.72 -1.33
C ARG A 81 -13.58 -6.28 -1.31
N ILE A 82 -13.06 -6.64 -0.14
CA ILE A 82 -11.72 -7.21 0.02
C ILE A 82 -11.66 -8.62 -0.59
N LYS A 83 -12.66 -9.47 -0.34
CA LYS A 83 -12.76 -10.80 -1.00
C LYS A 83 -12.83 -10.66 -2.53
N LYS A 84 -13.58 -9.69 -3.04
CA LYS A 84 -13.65 -9.42 -4.48
C LYS A 84 -12.29 -9.01 -5.05
N LEU A 85 -11.54 -8.15 -4.35
CA LEU A 85 -10.17 -7.80 -4.73
C LEU A 85 -9.25 -9.03 -4.76
N TRP A 86 -9.37 -9.93 -3.79
CA TRP A 86 -8.62 -11.19 -3.77
C TRP A 86 -8.98 -12.12 -4.92
N GLN A 87 -10.25 -12.17 -5.31
CA GLN A 87 -10.68 -12.89 -6.52
C GLN A 87 -10.10 -12.25 -7.79
N ASP A 88 -10.12 -10.92 -7.91
CA ASP A 88 -9.59 -10.20 -9.06
C ASP A 88 -8.07 -10.35 -9.20
N LEU A 89 -7.36 -10.50 -8.08
CA LEU A 89 -5.94 -10.82 -8.02
C LEU A 89 -5.63 -12.32 -8.15
N GLU A 90 -6.65 -13.17 -8.27
CA GLU A 90 -6.56 -14.64 -8.25
C GLU A 90 -5.74 -15.17 -7.05
N ILE A 91 -5.99 -14.64 -5.86
CA ILE A 91 -5.40 -15.12 -4.61
C ILE A 91 -5.98 -16.49 -4.26
N SER A 92 -5.09 -17.43 -3.90
CA SER A 92 -5.41 -18.82 -3.59
C SER A 92 -5.48 -19.12 -2.09
N ASN A 93 -6.06 -18.21 -1.30
CA ASN A 93 -6.20 -18.41 0.14
C ASN A 93 -7.24 -19.51 0.42
N ASP A 94 -6.95 -20.35 1.42
CA ASP A 94 -7.83 -21.45 1.86
C ASP A 94 -8.82 -20.97 2.94
N GLY A 95 -8.43 -19.93 3.69
CA GLY A 95 -9.25 -19.30 4.72
C GLY A 95 -9.35 -17.79 4.56
N PHE A 96 -10.52 -17.24 4.89
CA PHE A 96 -10.74 -15.80 5.07
C PHE A 96 -11.43 -15.57 6.41
N ILE A 97 -10.67 -15.18 7.43
CA ILE A 97 -11.20 -14.92 8.77
C ILE A 97 -11.73 -13.49 8.89
N ARG A 98 -12.83 -13.33 9.61
CA ARG A 98 -13.32 -12.02 10.06
C ARG A 98 -13.33 -12.01 11.58
N THR A 99 -12.84 -10.95 12.22
CA THR A 99 -12.89 -10.91 13.70
C THR A 99 -14.31 -10.81 14.25
N THR A 100 -15.30 -10.47 13.42
CA THR A 100 -16.74 -10.56 13.78
C THR A 100 -17.35 -11.96 13.59
N ASP A 101 -16.56 -12.97 13.20
CA ASP A 101 -17.06 -14.34 13.13
C ASP A 101 -17.35 -14.88 14.54
N ASP A 102 -18.55 -15.45 14.76
CA ASP A 102 -19.00 -15.94 16.07
C ASP A 102 -18.00 -16.88 16.78
N TYR A 103 -17.29 -17.72 16.01
CA TYR A 103 -16.31 -18.65 16.59
C TYR A 103 -15.05 -17.92 17.08
N HIS A 104 -14.65 -16.84 16.40
CA HIS A 104 -13.52 -16.02 16.80
C HIS A 104 -13.84 -15.25 18.08
N GLU A 105 -14.97 -14.54 18.14
CA GLU A 105 -15.36 -13.78 19.33
C GLU A 105 -15.46 -14.67 20.58
N LYS A 106 -16.04 -15.87 20.45
CA LYS A 106 -16.14 -16.84 21.55
C LYS A 106 -14.76 -17.30 22.03
N ALA A 107 -13.84 -17.57 21.10
CA ALA A 107 -12.49 -17.98 21.45
C ALA A 107 -11.69 -16.83 22.10
N VAL A 108 -11.83 -15.60 21.61
CA VAL A 108 -11.25 -14.39 22.22
C VAL A 108 -11.73 -14.21 23.65
N GLN A 109 -13.04 -14.36 23.90
CA GLN A 109 -13.60 -14.33 25.25
C GLN A 109 -12.98 -15.41 26.15
N GLN A 110 -12.87 -16.65 25.66
CA GLN A 110 -12.27 -17.74 26.44
C GLN A 110 -10.79 -17.49 26.76
N ILE A 111 -10.03 -17.02 25.78
CA ILE A 111 -8.61 -16.66 25.92
C ILE A 111 -8.45 -15.57 26.98
N PHE A 112 -9.28 -14.53 26.92
CA PHE A 112 -9.22 -13.44 27.88
C PHE A 112 -9.50 -13.92 29.31
N GLU A 113 -10.56 -14.72 29.50
CA GLU A 113 -10.90 -15.27 30.82
C GLU A 113 -9.84 -16.24 31.34
N GLN A 114 -9.20 -17.02 30.46
CA GLN A 114 -8.08 -17.88 30.84
C GLN A 114 -6.89 -17.06 31.35
N LEU A 115 -6.48 -16.05 30.59
CA LEU A 115 -5.36 -15.17 30.94
C LEU A 115 -5.64 -14.39 32.25
N LEU A 116 -6.89 -13.99 32.48
CA LEU A 116 -7.34 -13.38 33.72
C LEU A 116 -7.27 -14.37 34.91
N ALA A 117 -7.74 -15.61 34.71
CA ALA A 117 -7.74 -16.64 35.75
C ALA A 117 -6.33 -17.07 36.20
N GLN A 118 -5.33 -16.93 35.32
CA GLN A 118 -3.93 -17.26 35.62
C GLN A 118 -3.08 -16.04 36.07
N ASP A 119 -3.71 -14.90 36.35
CA ASP A 119 -3.05 -13.64 36.75
C ASP A 119 -2.03 -13.12 35.71
N ASP A 120 -2.18 -13.49 34.44
CA ASP A 120 -1.46 -12.85 33.33
C ASP A 120 -2.18 -11.61 32.80
N ILE A 121 -3.49 -11.49 33.07
CA ILE A 121 -4.24 -10.25 32.91
C ILE A 121 -4.70 -9.76 34.28
N TYR A 122 -4.56 -8.46 34.56
CA TYR A 122 -5.04 -7.83 35.78
C TYR A 122 -5.70 -6.49 35.49
N LEU A 123 -6.64 -6.06 36.34
CA LEU A 123 -7.27 -4.75 36.24
C LEU A 123 -6.36 -3.67 36.81
N GLY A 124 -6.19 -2.57 36.07
CA GLY A 124 -5.44 -1.40 36.51
C GLY A 124 -6.04 -0.12 35.94
N GLU A 125 -5.33 0.98 36.12
CA GLU A 125 -5.66 2.26 35.52
C GLU A 125 -4.53 2.64 34.56
N TYR A 126 -4.89 2.94 33.31
CA TYR A 126 -4.00 3.53 32.33
C TYR A 126 -4.05 5.05 32.49
N GLU A 127 -2.89 5.67 32.70
CA GLU A 127 -2.71 7.13 32.70
C GLU A 127 -1.67 7.48 31.64
N GLY A 128 -2.08 8.15 30.56
CA GLY A 128 -1.18 8.48 29.45
C GLY A 128 -1.59 9.74 28.71
N TRP A 129 -0.61 10.40 28.07
CA TRP A 129 -0.84 11.60 27.28
C TRP A 129 -1.32 11.22 25.88
N TYR A 130 -2.56 11.53 25.55
CA TYR A 130 -3.22 11.15 24.32
C TYR A 130 -3.42 12.37 23.41
N SER A 131 -3.04 12.27 22.14
CA SER A 131 -3.53 13.25 21.16
C SER A 131 -4.84 12.75 20.58
N VAL A 132 -5.91 13.52 20.72
CA VAL A 132 -7.19 13.23 20.06
C VAL A 132 -7.05 13.32 18.53
N SER A 133 -6.20 14.22 18.05
CA SER A 133 -5.99 14.44 16.61
C SER A 133 -5.11 13.37 15.96
N ASP A 134 -4.12 12.84 16.68
CA ASP A 134 -3.28 11.73 16.18
C ASP A 134 -3.81 10.35 16.56
N GLU A 135 -4.75 10.30 17.52
CA GLU A 135 -5.27 9.09 18.14
C GLU A 135 -4.18 8.16 18.70
N GLU A 136 -3.13 8.76 19.27
CA GLU A 136 -1.95 8.04 19.77
C GLU A 136 -1.59 8.51 21.18
N TYR A 137 -1.12 7.55 21.98
CA TYR A 137 -0.54 7.83 23.28
C TYR A 137 0.96 8.11 23.14
N PHE A 138 1.40 9.17 23.81
CA PHE A 138 2.76 9.63 23.81
C PHE A 138 3.31 9.54 25.22
N THR A 139 4.50 8.95 25.33
CA THR A 139 5.35 9.16 26.50
C THR A 139 5.92 10.58 26.46
N GLU A 140 6.32 11.09 27.62
CA GLU A 140 6.95 12.41 27.73
C GLU A 140 8.14 12.57 26.77
N SER A 141 8.92 11.51 26.56
CA SER A 141 10.07 11.50 25.64
C SER A 141 9.70 11.57 24.14
N GLN A 142 8.46 11.27 23.78
CA GLN A 142 8.01 11.27 22.39
C GLN A 142 7.39 12.61 21.95
N LEU A 143 7.16 13.54 22.89
CA LEU A 143 6.57 14.83 22.59
C LEU A 143 7.63 15.82 22.09
N ILE A 144 7.31 16.57 21.05
CA ILE A 144 8.20 17.62 20.52
C ILE A 144 8.22 18.86 21.42
N GLU A 145 7.17 19.03 22.21
CA GLU A 145 7.08 20.08 23.22
C GLU A 145 6.36 19.53 24.45
N VAL A 146 6.87 19.84 25.64
CA VAL A 146 6.30 19.39 26.91
C VAL A 146 5.92 20.62 27.73
N TYR A 147 4.64 20.76 28.04
CA TYR A 147 4.14 21.83 28.91
C TYR A 147 4.28 21.40 30.36
N ARG A 148 4.88 22.26 31.20
CA ARG A 148 5.08 22.00 32.63
C ARG A 148 4.51 23.13 33.48
N ASP A 149 4.07 22.79 34.69
CA ASP A 149 3.69 23.76 35.71
C ASP A 149 4.91 24.38 36.42
N GLU A 150 4.67 25.33 37.33
CA GLU A 150 5.70 26.02 38.12
C GLU A 150 6.55 25.08 39.00
N ASN A 151 6.08 23.85 39.25
CA ASN A 151 6.78 22.81 40.02
C ASN A 151 7.51 21.80 39.12
N GLY A 152 7.50 21.98 37.80
CA GLY A 152 8.14 21.11 36.83
C GLY A 152 7.34 19.85 36.47
N LYS A 153 6.09 19.71 36.95
CA LYS A 153 5.22 18.59 36.60
C LYS A 153 4.64 18.81 35.20
N MET A 154 4.67 17.76 34.38
CA MET A 154 4.05 17.81 33.06
C MET A 154 2.52 17.97 33.16
N ILE A 155 1.99 18.93 32.40
CA ILE A 155 0.55 19.25 32.33
C ILE A 155 -0.01 19.15 30.90
N GLY A 156 0.83 18.87 29.91
CA GLY A 156 0.44 18.68 28.51
C GLY A 156 1.66 18.66 27.60
N GLY A 157 1.45 18.67 26.29
CA GLY A 157 2.52 18.83 25.30
C GLY A 157 2.00 18.82 23.88
N LYS A 158 2.92 18.83 22.92
CA LYS A 158 2.63 18.61 21.49
C LYS A 158 3.24 17.32 21.00
N ALA A 159 2.42 16.52 20.34
CA ALA A 159 2.84 15.34 19.61
C ALA A 159 3.72 15.73 18.41
N PRO A 160 4.52 14.81 17.84
CA PRO A 160 5.36 15.07 16.66
C PRO A 160 4.62 15.63 15.43
N SER A 161 3.31 15.41 15.37
CA SER A 161 2.39 15.98 14.39
C SER A 161 2.14 17.49 14.54
N GLY A 162 2.44 18.07 15.71
CA GLY A 162 2.08 19.43 16.11
C GLY A 162 0.77 19.53 16.91
N HIS A 163 0.01 18.45 17.05
CA HIS A 163 -1.25 18.43 17.80
C HIS A 163 -1.01 18.36 19.32
N ASP A 164 -1.89 18.98 20.10
CA ASP A 164 -1.81 18.92 21.56
C ASP A 164 -2.19 17.53 22.10
N VAL A 165 -1.60 17.16 23.24
CA VAL A 165 -1.93 15.96 24.00
C VAL A 165 -2.60 16.30 25.33
N GLU A 166 -3.54 15.45 25.73
CA GLU A 166 -4.26 15.54 27.01
C GLU A 166 -4.03 14.29 27.86
N LEU A 167 -4.04 14.44 29.18
CA LEU A 167 -3.87 13.32 30.09
C LEU A 167 -5.18 12.54 30.19
N VAL A 168 -5.20 11.33 29.65
CA VAL A 168 -6.35 10.44 29.73
C VAL A 168 -6.12 9.40 30.81
N LYS A 169 -7.11 9.26 31.69
CA LYS A 169 -7.18 8.18 32.68
C LYS A 169 -8.32 7.25 32.34
N GLU A 170 -8.01 5.99 32.11
CA GLU A 170 -9.00 4.96 31.78
C GLU A 170 -8.72 3.67 32.56
N GLU A 171 -9.77 3.12 33.16
CA GLU A 171 -9.73 1.77 33.73
C GLU A 171 -9.50 0.76 32.59
N SER A 172 -8.47 -0.07 32.70
CA SER A 172 -8.15 -1.07 31.68
C SER A 172 -7.53 -2.31 32.29
N TYR A 173 -7.83 -3.46 31.70
CA TYR A 173 -7.07 -4.67 31.90
C TYR A 173 -5.70 -4.61 31.19
N PHE A 174 -4.67 -5.08 31.88
CA PHE A 174 -3.30 -5.14 31.42
C PHE A 174 -2.80 -6.57 31.36
N PHE A 175 -2.16 -6.95 30.25
CA PHE A 175 -1.43 -8.19 30.09
C PHE A 175 0.01 -8.03 30.60
N ARG A 176 0.44 -8.93 31.48
CA ARG A 176 1.78 -8.99 32.09
C ARG A 176 2.87 -9.40 31.10
N MET A 177 3.04 -8.62 30.04
CA MET A 177 4.01 -8.88 28.98
C MET A 177 5.44 -8.90 29.52
N SER A 178 5.74 -8.04 30.50
CA SER A 178 7.05 -7.94 31.16
C SER A 178 7.56 -9.27 31.71
N LYS A 179 6.66 -10.12 32.23
CA LYS A 179 6.95 -11.47 32.77
C LYS A 179 7.59 -12.42 31.76
N TYR A 180 7.41 -12.17 30.46
CA TYR A 180 7.86 -13.07 29.38
C TYR A 180 9.11 -12.57 28.64
N ALA A 181 9.67 -11.41 29.02
CA ALA A 181 10.78 -10.79 28.32
C ALA A 181 12.03 -11.70 28.22
N ASP A 182 12.45 -12.30 29.34
CA ASP A 182 13.64 -13.17 29.39
C ASP A 182 13.45 -14.43 28.53
N ARG A 183 12.27 -15.06 28.62
CA ARG A 183 11.92 -16.24 27.81
C ARG A 183 11.88 -15.92 26.32
N LEU A 184 11.39 -14.74 25.95
CA LEU A 184 11.36 -14.28 24.56
C LEU A 184 12.78 -14.05 24.02
N LEU A 185 13.66 -13.45 24.83
CA LEU A 185 15.05 -13.22 24.44
C LEU A 185 15.81 -14.54 24.25
N GLU A 186 15.66 -15.49 25.18
CA GLU A 186 16.23 -16.84 25.06
C GLU A 186 15.70 -17.57 23.80
N TYR A 187 14.42 -17.38 23.48
CA TYR A 187 13.84 -17.95 22.26
C TYR A 187 14.49 -17.40 21.00
N TYR A 188 14.75 -16.08 20.92
CA TYR A 188 15.42 -15.46 19.77
C TYR A 188 16.88 -15.91 19.61
N GLU A 189 17.58 -16.16 20.71
CA GLU A 189 18.96 -16.64 20.69
C GLU A 189 19.03 -18.10 20.21
N SER A 190 18.09 -18.94 20.64
CA SER A 190 18.02 -20.35 20.26
C SER A 190 17.41 -20.59 18.87
N HIS A 191 16.62 -19.64 18.34
CA HIS A 191 15.96 -19.71 17.04
C HIS A 191 16.33 -18.49 16.17
N PRO A 192 17.57 -18.42 15.64
CA PRO A 192 18.06 -17.22 14.95
C PRO A 192 17.26 -16.83 13.71
N ASP A 193 16.56 -17.80 13.08
CA ASP A 193 15.73 -17.64 11.88
C ASP A 193 14.26 -17.30 12.18
N PHE A 194 13.87 -17.19 13.47
CA PHE A 194 12.49 -16.87 13.86
C PHE A 194 12.03 -15.52 13.29
N ILE A 195 12.92 -14.52 13.21
CA ILE A 195 12.61 -13.20 12.64
C ILE A 195 13.48 -12.96 11.41
N THR A 196 12.83 -12.73 10.27
CA THR A 196 13.49 -12.40 9.00
C THR A 196 12.95 -11.08 8.46
N PRO A 197 13.81 -10.14 8.01
CA PRO A 197 15.28 -10.19 8.01
C PRO A 197 15.91 -9.88 9.37
N GLU A 198 17.18 -10.24 9.55
CA GLU A 198 17.88 -10.18 10.84
C GLU A 198 17.94 -8.79 11.47
N PHE A 199 18.02 -7.71 10.69
CA PHE A 199 18.08 -6.36 11.25
C PHE A 199 16.79 -5.99 12.02
N ARG A 200 15.64 -6.59 11.69
CA ARG A 200 14.38 -6.42 12.44
C ARG A 200 14.45 -7.08 13.81
N LYS A 201 15.08 -8.25 13.93
CA LYS A 201 15.36 -8.91 15.20
C LYS A 201 16.19 -7.99 16.10
N ASN A 202 17.26 -7.41 15.55
CA ASN A 202 18.14 -6.50 16.28
C ASN A 202 17.41 -5.23 16.74
N GLU A 203 16.52 -4.68 15.91
CA GLU A 203 15.64 -3.56 16.26
C GLU A 203 14.73 -3.91 17.45
N MET A 204 14.04 -5.07 17.39
CA MET A 204 13.15 -5.51 18.47
C MET A 204 13.88 -5.72 19.80
N ILE A 205 15.04 -6.37 19.75
CA ILE A 205 15.86 -6.64 20.94
C ILE A 205 16.35 -5.34 21.59
N ASN A 206 16.98 -4.46 20.80
CA ASN A 206 17.70 -3.31 21.37
C ASN A 206 16.77 -2.15 21.73
N ASN A 207 15.70 -1.93 20.97
CA ASN A 207 14.83 -0.76 21.18
C ASN A 207 13.66 -1.03 22.13
N PHE A 208 13.25 -2.29 22.30
CA PHE A 208 12.04 -2.64 23.06
C PHE A 208 12.30 -3.66 24.17
N ILE A 209 12.97 -4.78 23.90
CA ILE A 209 13.10 -5.84 24.91
C ILE A 209 14.15 -5.49 25.98
N LYS A 210 15.36 -5.08 25.57
CA LYS A 210 16.46 -4.76 26.50
C LYS A 210 16.17 -3.58 27.45
N PRO A 211 15.50 -2.48 27.00
CA PRO A 211 15.10 -1.41 27.92
C PRO A 211 14.10 -1.84 29.00
N GLY A 212 13.41 -2.96 28.78
CA GLY A 212 12.32 -3.45 29.63
C GLY A 212 10.97 -3.34 28.90
N LEU A 213 10.20 -4.42 28.93
CA LEU A 213 8.84 -4.44 28.39
C LEU A 213 7.86 -3.95 29.45
N GLU A 214 7.02 -2.98 29.11
CA GLU A 214 5.87 -2.56 29.93
C GLU A 214 4.69 -3.53 29.75
N ASP A 215 3.79 -3.56 30.73
CA ASP A 215 2.56 -4.36 30.63
C ASP A 215 1.56 -3.71 29.64
N LEU A 216 0.91 -4.55 28.85
CA LEU A 216 0.15 -4.11 27.67
C LEU A 216 -1.33 -3.92 28.01
N ALA A 217 -1.89 -2.73 27.78
CA ALA A 217 -3.33 -2.53 27.92
C ALA A 217 -4.12 -3.32 26.87
N VAL A 218 -4.95 -4.27 27.32
CA VAL A 218 -5.68 -5.25 26.49
C VAL A 218 -7.21 -5.11 26.56
N SER A 219 -7.73 -4.03 27.13
CA SER A 219 -9.16 -3.70 27.07
C SER A 219 -9.42 -2.20 26.97
N ARG A 220 -10.64 -1.81 26.60
CA ARG A 220 -11.13 -0.42 26.60
C ARG A 220 -12.58 -0.35 27.10
N THR A 221 -12.98 0.82 27.59
CA THR A 221 -14.33 1.17 28.06
C THR A 221 -14.92 2.34 27.28
N THR A 222 -14.12 3.00 26.45
CA THR A 222 -14.44 4.21 25.69
C THR A 222 -15.29 3.98 24.43
N PHE A 223 -15.39 2.75 23.93
CA PHE A 223 -16.20 2.37 22.77
C PHE A 223 -16.84 1.00 22.96
N SER A 224 -17.87 0.71 22.18
CA SER A 224 -18.68 -0.51 22.33
C SER A 224 -18.48 -1.55 21.22
N TRP A 225 -17.97 -1.12 20.06
CA TRP A 225 -17.72 -2.00 18.92
C TRP A 225 -16.46 -2.87 19.10
N GLY A 226 -16.64 -4.05 19.70
CA GLY A 226 -15.64 -5.11 19.82
C GLY A 226 -16.11 -6.27 20.68
N VAL A 227 -15.23 -7.23 20.94
CA VAL A 227 -15.55 -8.42 21.76
C VAL A 227 -15.67 -8.04 23.23
N PRO A 228 -16.83 -8.22 23.89
CA PRO A 228 -16.98 -7.85 25.30
C PRO A 228 -16.23 -8.86 26.21
N VAL A 229 -15.58 -8.35 27.26
CA VAL A 229 -15.00 -9.18 28.32
C VAL A 229 -16.13 -9.88 29.08
N LYS A 230 -16.12 -11.21 29.12
CA LYS A 230 -17.26 -12.01 29.58
C LYS A 230 -17.56 -11.79 31.07
N SER A 231 -16.53 -11.69 31.91
CA SER A 231 -16.66 -11.43 33.34
C SER A 231 -16.91 -9.96 33.70
N ASN A 232 -16.59 -9.02 32.80
CA ASN A 232 -16.82 -7.58 32.99
C ASN A 232 -17.22 -6.89 31.67
N PRO A 233 -18.50 -6.97 31.25
CA PRO A 233 -18.96 -6.50 29.94
C PRO A 233 -18.90 -4.99 29.71
N LYS A 234 -18.54 -4.20 30.74
CA LYS A 234 -18.18 -2.78 30.56
C LYS A 234 -16.91 -2.63 29.71
N HIS A 235 -16.04 -3.64 29.72
CA HIS A 235 -14.81 -3.67 28.95
C HIS A 235 -15.02 -4.42 27.63
N VAL A 236 -14.42 -3.87 26.58
CA VAL A 236 -14.22 -4.49 25.28
C VAL A 236 -12.76 -4.90 25.17
N VAL A 237 -12.50 -6.12 24.68
CA VAL A 237 -11.17 -6.64 24.41
C VAL A 237 -10.51 -5.77 23.35
N TYR A 238 -9.30 -5.32 23.62
CA TYR A 238 -8.56 -4.45 22.71
C TYR A 238 -7.91 -5.27 21.59
N VAL A 239 -7.60 -4.58 20.49
CA VAL A 239 -7.17 -5.15 19.21
C VAL A 239 -6.03 -6.16 19.31
N TRP A 240 -5.15 -6.07 20.32
CA TRP A 240 -4.02 -6.98 20.45
C TRP A 240 -4.42 -8.44 20.68
N ILE A 241 -5.36 -8.72 21.59
CA ILE A 241 -5.80 -10.11 21.81
C ILE A 241 -6.76 -10.55 20.70
N ASP A 242 -7.67 -9.67 20.31
CA ASP A 242 -8.66 -9.92 19.26
C ASP A 242 -7.95 -10.26 17.93
N ALA A 243 -7.24 -9.30 17.34
CA ALA A 243 -6.61 -9.47 16.04
C ALA A 243 -5.54 -10.56 16.02
N LEU A 244 -4.65 -10.69 17.03
CA LEU A 244 -3.55 -11.66 16.96
C LEU A 244 -4.02 -13.11 17.09
N THR A 245 -5.13 -13.36 17.78
CA THR A 245 -5.65 -14.73 17.94
C THR A 245 -6.30 -15.28 16.67
N ASN A 246 -6.55 -14.45 15.65
CA ASN A 246 -7.09 -14.87 14.36
C ASN A 246 -6.34 -16.09 13.78
N TYR A 247 -5.02 -16.14 13.96
CA TYR A 247 -4.13 -17.19 13.44
C TYR A 247 -4.40 -18.58 13.99
N ILE A 248 -4.97 -18.67 15.20
CA ILE A 248 -5.32 -19.96 15.82
C ILE A 248 -6.82 -20.21 15.75
N THR A 249 -7.65 -19.17 15.88
CA THR A 249 -9.11 -19.33 15.84
C THR A 249 -9.61 -19.70 14.45
N ALA A 250 -8.99 -19.19 13.38
CA ALA A 250 -9.31 -19.58 12.00
C ALA A 250 -9.09 -21.08 11.74
N LEU A 251 -8.15 -21.69 12.48
CA LEU A 251 -7.89 -23.12 12.43
C LEU A 251 -8.80 -23.93 13.37
N GLY A 252 -9.63 -23.25 14.18
CA GLY A 252 -10.59 -23.87 15.08
C GLY A 252 -10.21 -23.90 16.55
N TYR A 253 -9.13 -23.23 16.97
CA TYR A 253 -8.80 -23.10 18.39
C TYR A 253 -9.94 -22.47 19.20
N GLY A 254 -10.31 -23.10 20.33
CA GLY A 254 -11.45 -22.66 21.16
C GLY A 254 -12.83 -23.05 20.60
N SER A 255 -12.87 -23.83 19.51
CA SER A 255 -14.10 -24.35 18.90
C SER A 255 -14.23 -25.87 19.07
N GLU A 256 -15.38 -26.43 18.67
CA GLU A 256 -15.61 -27.89 18.68
C GLU A 256 -14.86 -28.62 17.54
N ASN A 257 -14.46 -27.92 16.47
CA ASN A 257 -13.73 -28.50 15.35
C ASN A 257 -12.29 -27.98 15.33
N THR A 258 -11.33 -28.81 15.75
CA THR A 258 -9.90 -28.47 15.81
C THR A 258 -9.06 -29.11 14.71
N GLU A 259 -9.66 -29.74 13.69
CA GLU A 259 -8.92 -30.54 12.69
C GLU A 259 -7.80 -29.74 12.02
N ASN A 260 -8.09 -28.50 11.61
CA ASN A 260 -7.08 -27.63 11.01
C ASN A 260 -6.04 -27.17 12.03
N TYR A 261 -6.44 -26.90 13.27
CA TYR A 261 -5.51 -26.49 14.33
C TYR A 261 -4.49 -27.59 14.62
N ASP A 262 -4.97 -28.82 14.83
CA ASP A 262 -4.13 -29.98 15.15
C ASP A 262 -3.18 -30.35 13.99
N LYS A 263 -3.54 -29.96 12.76
CA LYS A 263 -2.77 -30.27 11.54
C LYS A 263 -1.77 -29.17 11.15
N PHE A 264 -2.13 -27.90 11.31
CA PHE A 264 -1.41 -26.77 10.72
C PHE A 264 -0.72 -25.86 11.75
N TRP A 265 -1.13 -25.85 13.03
CA TRP A 265 -0.47 -25.03 14.04
C TRP A 265 0.80 -25.73 14.58
N PRO A 266 1.94 -25.02 14.73
CA PRO A 266 2.16 -23.59 14.54
C PRO A 266 2.42 -23.15 13.09
N ALA A 267 2.12 -21.88 12.80
CA ALA A 267 2.39 -21.27 11.49
C ALA A 267 3.85 -21.44 11.06
N ASP A 268 4.05 -21.90 9.83
CA ASP A 268 5.37 -21.96 9.21
C ASP A 268 5.92 -20.56 8.96
N VAL A 269 5.04 -19.64 8.53
CA VAL A 269 5.41 -18.23 8.41
C VAL A 269 4.22 -17.28 8.58
N HIS A 270 4.41 -16.26 9.42
CA HIS A 270 3.60 -15.05 9.39
C HIS A 270 4.30 -14.00 8.52
N VAL A 271 3.67 -13.60 7.41
CA VAL A 271 4.16 -12.52 6.55
C VAL A 271 3.48 -11.24 6.98
N ILE A 272 4.25 -10.21 7.33
CA ILE A 272 3.74 -8.96 7.87
C ILE A 272 4.48 -7.74 7.30
N GLY A 273 3.81 -6.58 7.33
CA GLY A 273 4.47 -5.30 7.11
C GLY A 273 5.31 -4.88 8.32
N LYS A 274 6.39 -4.12 8.08
CA LYS A 274 7.29 -3.66 9.15
C LYS A 274 6.60 -2.85 10.26
N ASP A 275 5.47 -2.20 9.97
CA ASP A 275 4.68 -1.39 10.90
C ASP A 275 4.06 -2.18 12.05
N ILE A 276 3.83 -3.48 11.85
CA ILE A 276 3.22 -4.37 12.84
C ILE A 276 4.23 -5.37 13.42
N SER A 277 5.53 -5.10 13.25
CA SER A 277 6.63 -5.96 13.74
C SER A 277 6.54 -6.21 15.24
N ARG A 278 6.33 -5.14 16.04
CA ARG A 278 6.20 -5.26 17.50
C ARG A 278 5.11 -6.24 17.91
N PHE A 279 3.99 -6.25 17.19
CA PHE A 279 2.84 -7.08 17.55
C PHE A 279 3.13 -8.56 17.30
N HIS A 280 3.81 -8.90 16.21
CA HIS A 280 4.05 -10.30 15.84
C HIS A 280 5.36 -10.86 16.39
N MET A 281 6.30 -9.98 16.74
CA MET A 281 7.60 -10.38 17.29
C MET A 281 7.53 -10.37 18.82
N ILE A 282 6.83 -9.42 19.45
CA ILE A 282 6.80 -9.32 20.92
C ILE A 282 5.45 -9.76 21.48
N TYR A 283 4.35 -9.13 21.07
CA TYR A 283 3.07 -9.30 21.76
C TYR A 283 2.51 -10.70 21.53
N TRP A 284 2.48 -11.14 20.28
CA TRP A 284 1.95 -12.43 19.91
C TRP A 284 2.75 -13.59 20.53
N PRO A 285 4.09 -13.65 20.44
CA PRO A 285 4.85 -14.72 21.08
C PRO A 285 4.70 -14.73 22.60
N THR A 286 4.64 -13.58 23.27
CA THR A 286 4.42 -13.54 24.73
C THR A 286 3.01 -13.98 25.12
N MET A 287 1.97 -13.63 24.34
CA MET A 287 0.62 -14.17 24.51
C MET A 287 0.57 -15.69 24.31
N LEU A 288 1.25 -16.22 23.28
CA LEU A 288 1.37 -17.67 23.07
C LEU A 288 2.10 -18.36 24.22
N MET A 289 3.18 -17.77 24.75
CA MET A 289 3.89 -18.28 25.92
C MET A 289 3.02 -18.30 27.17
N ALA A 290 2.13 -17.31 27.34
CA ALA A 290 1.16 -17.26 28.43
C ALA A 290 0.07 -18.32 28.27
N LEU A 291 -0.38 -18.57 27.04
CA LEU A 291 -1.36 -19.63 26.72
C LEU A 291 -0.74 -21.04 26.71
N GLY A 292 0.59 -21.16 26.82
CA GLY A 292 1.28 -22.45 26.75
C GLY A 292 1.26 -23.07 25.35
N LEU A 293 1.11 -22.25 24.31
CA LEU A 293 1.03 -22.69 22.91
C LEU A 293 2.39 -22.62 22.20
N PRO A 294 2.64 -23.47 21.18
CA PRO A 294 3.87 -23.38 20.40
C PRO A 294 3.92 -22.07 19.62
N LEU A 295 5.13 -21.53 19.45
CA LEU A 295 5.36 -20.31 18.69
C LEU A 295 5.42 -20.60 17.18
N PRO A 296 5.12 -19.60 16.33
CA PRO A 296 5.36 -19.70 14.89
C PRO A 296 6.81 -20.06 14.58
N LYS A 297 7.05 -20.73 13.45
CA LYS A 297 8.41 -21.07 13.03
C LYS A 297 9.16 -19.85 12.50
N LYS A 298 8.45 -18.91 11.86
CA LYS A 298 9.02 -17.68 11.28
C LYS A 298 8.04 -16.52 11.28
N VAL A 299 8.55 -15.31 11.49
CA VAL A 299 7.91 -14.03 11.21
C VAL A 299 8.75 -13.33 10.14
N TYR A 300 8.17 -13.15 8.96
CA TYR A 300 8.77 -12.44 7.83
C TYR A 300 8.21 -11.02 7.74
N ALA A 301 9.05 -10.01 7.98
CA ALA A 301 8.67 -8.60 7.93
C ALA A 301 9.19 -7.92 6.67
N HIS A 302 8.30 -7.60 5.74
CA HIS A 302 8.63 -6.88 4.52
C HIS A 302 8.60 -5.36 4.72
N GLY A 303 9.27 -4.61 3.82
CA GLY A 303 9.21 -3.15 3.81
C GLY A 303 7.91 -2.62 3.19
N TRP A 304 7.83 -1.31 3.01
CA TRP A 304 6.69 -0.68 2.36
C TRP A 304 6.91 -0.50 0.86
N LEU A 305 5.83 -0.63 0.09
CA LEU A 305 5.76 -0.04 -1.23
C LEU A 305 5.34 1.42 -1.07
N LEU A 306 6.24 2.33 -1.43
CA LEU A 306 6.11 3.78 -1.28
C LEU A 306 5.91 4.44 -2.63
N MET A 307 5.42 5.68 -2.60
CA MET A 307 5.51 6.61 -3.72
C MET A 307 6.75 7.49 -3.57
N LYS A 308 7.11 8.24 -4.61
CA LYS A 308 8.25 9.17 -4.58
C LYS A 308 8.13 10.23 -3.46
N ASP A 309 6.91 10.60 -3.08
CA ASP A 309 6.57 11.55 -2.02
C ASP A 309 6.26 10.88 -0.65
N GLY A 310 6.57 9.59 -0.51
CA GLY A 310 6.44 8.82 0.72
C GLY A 310 5.27 7.83 0.71
N LYS A 311 4.66 7.59 1.89
CA LYS A 311 3.60 6.59 2.05
C LYS A 311 2.35 6.95 1.23
N MET A 312 1.76 5.95 0.58
CA MET A 312 0.45 6.08 -0.09
C MET A 312 -0.63 6.49 0.91
N SER A 313 -1.44 7.48 0.54
CA SER A 313 -2.63 7.86 1.28
C SER A 313 -3.67 8.53 0.39
N LYS A 314 -4.94 8.31 0.70
CA LYS A 314 -6.05 8.91 -0.05
C LYS A 314 -6.02 10.44 0.01
N SER A 315 -5.65 11.01 1.16
CA SER A 315 -5.58 12.47 1.35
C SER A 315 -4.49 13.15 0.52
N LYS A 316 -3.40 12.44 0.19
CA LYS A 316 -2.33 12.94 -0.68
C LYS A 316 -2.62 12.78 -2.18
N GLY A 317 -3.68 12.06 -2.55
CA GLY A 317 -3.95 11.78 -3.97
C GLY A 317 -2.80 11.06 -4.67
N ASN A 318 -2.10 10.16 -3.95
CA ASN A 318 -0.96 9.41 -4.48
C ASN A 318 -1.20 7.88 -4.40
N THR A 319 -2.46 7.45 -4.30
CA THR A 319 -2.81 6.04 -4.08
C THR A 319 -3.12 5.33 -5.40
N ILE A 320 -2.53 4.15 -5.61
CA ILE A 320 -2.84 3.28 -6.75
C ILE A 320 -3.55 2.03 -6.24
N TYR A 321 -4.66 1.67 -6.88
CA TYR A 321 -5.41 0.46 -6.58
C TYR A 321 -5.07 -0.66 -7.57
N PRO A 322 -4.94 -1.92 -7.13
CA PRO A 322 -4.59 -3.03 -8.02
C PRO A 322 -5.55 -3.18 -9.20
N GLY A 323 -6.87 -3.00 -8.97
CA GLY A 323 -7.88 -3.13 -10.03
C GLY A 323 -7.64 -2.19 -11.22
N GLN A 324 -7.13 -0.99 -11.00
CA GLN A 324 -6.82 -0.03 -12.06
C GLN A 324 -5.67 -0.52 -12.96
N LEU A 325 -4.66 -1.17 -12.37
CA LEU A 325 -3.55 -1.75 -13.12
C LEU A 325 -3.97 -3.03 -13.85
N ILE A 326 -4.77 -3.88 -13.20
CA ILE A 326 -5.29 -5.12 -13.78
C ILE A 326 -6.13 -4.84 -15.03
N GLU A 327 -7.02 -3.84 -14.97
CA GLU A 327 -7.93 -3.51 -16.07
C GLU A 327 -7.18 -3.12 -17.35
N ARG A 328 -6.12 -2.30 -17.23
CA ARG A 328 -5.37 -1.81 -18.41
C ARG A 328 -4.19 -2.69 -18.81
N TYR A 329 -3.45 -3.25 -17.85
CA TYR A 329 -2.18 -3.94 -18.09
C TYR A 329 -2.26 -5.46 -17.90
N GLY A 330 -3.38 -5.96 -17.38
CA GLY A 330 -3.59 -7.37 -17.09
C GLY A 330 -3.06 -7.79 -15.73
N LEU A 331 -3.59 -8.93 -15.27
CA LEU A 331 -3.32 -9.48 -13.94
C LEU A 331 -1.83 -9.83 -13.75
N ASP A 332 -1.25 -10.58 -14.68
CA ASP A 332 0.12 -11.08 -14.52
C ASP A 332 1.17 -9.98 -14.53
N ALA A 333 0.99 -8.93 -15.33
CA ALA A 333 1.87 -7.77 -15.32
C ALA A 333 1.87 -7.09 -13.93
N THR A 334 0.67 -6.92 -13.36
CA THR A 334 0.48 -6.34 -12.03
C THR A 334 1.13 -7.20 -10.94
N ARG A 335 0.86 -8.51 -10.95
CA ARG A 335 1.42 -9.48 -9.98
C ARG A 335 2.94 -9.55 -10.07
N PHE A 336 3.47 -9.64 -11.29
CA PHE A 336 4.90 -9.69 -11.54
C PHE A 336 5.61 -8.46 -10.99
N TYR A 337 5.15 -7.27 -11.35
CA TYR A 337 5.80 -6.02 -10.91
C TYR A 337 5.87 -5.92 -9.38
N LEU A 338 4.76 -6.19 -8.68
CA LEU A 338 4.70 -6.07 -7.21
C LEU A 338 5.64 -7.05 -6.49
N LEU A 339 5.84 -8.25 -7.04
CA LEU A 339 6.77 -9.25 -6.49
C LEU A 339 8.22 -9.01 -6.94
N ARG A 340 8.41 -8.37 -8.09
CA ARG A 340 9.72 -8.09 -8.71
C ARG A 340 10.44 -6.92 -8.05
N GLU A 341 9.74 -5.85 -7.70
CA GLU A 341 10.35 -4.62 -7.15
C GLU A 341 10.65 -4.70 -5.65
N MET A 342 9.90 -5.51 -4.92
CA MET A 342 10.04 -5.61 -3.47
C MET A 342 11.21 -6.52 -3.08
N SER A 343 12.31 -5.92 -2.65
CA SER A 343 13.43 -6.65 -2.05
C SER A 343 13.16 -7.00 -0.58
N GLN A 344 13.81 -8.06 -0.11
CA GLN A 344 13.56 -8.63 1.21
C GLN A 344 13.72 -7.60 2.35
N GLY A 345 12.62 -7.22 2.99
CA GLY A 345 12.58 -6.33 4.16
C GLY A 345 12.88 -4.85 3.95
N ASN A 346 13.26 -4.44 2.74
CA ASN A 346 13.49 -3.04 2.39
C ASN A 346 12.23 -2.41 1.78
N ASP A 347 12.17 -1.08 1.84
CA ASP A 347 11.14 -0.33 1.12
C ASP A 347 11.47 -0.30 -0.37
N ALA A 348 10.43 -0.31 -1.20
CA ALA A 348 10.53 -0.07 -2.64
C ALA A 348 9.71 1.16 -3.00
N ILE A 349 10.08 1.83 -4.09
CA ILE A 349 9.35 2.98 -4.60
C ILE A 349 8.64 2.55 -5.89
N PHE A 350 7.32 2.68 -5.90
CA PHE A 350 6.53 2.56 -7.11
C PHE A 350 6.71 3.82 -7.96
N THR A 351 7.05 3.64 -9.23
CA THR A 351 6.95 4.69 -10.25
C THR A 351 6.20 4.16 -11.48
N PRO A 352 5.35 5.00 -12.12
CA PRO A 352 4.76 4.67 -13.41
C PRO A 352 5.80 4.24 -14.45
N GLU A 353 6.93 4.92 -14.49
CA GLU A 353 8.04 4.66 -15.41
C GLU A 353 8.62 3.26 -15.21
N ASP A 354 8.90 2.88 -13.97
CA ASP A 354 9.44 1.55 -13.67
C ASP A 354 8.42 0.47 -13.99
N PHE A 355 7.14 0.68 -13.68
CA PHE A 355 6.08 -0.26 -14.03
C PHE A 355 6.03 -0.55 -15.53
N VAL A 356 5.92 0.50 -16.35
CA VAL A 356 5.82 0.36 -17.81
C VAL A 356 7.12 -0.23 -18.39
N ASN A 357 8.28 0.17 -17.88
CA ASN A 357 9.57 -0.35 -18.32
C ASN A 357 9.73 -1.84 -18.01
N ARG A 358 9.30 -2.31 -16.84
CA ARG A 358 9.35 -3.75 -16.50
C ARG A 358 8.46 -4.57 -17.42
N VAL A 359 7.23 -4.11 -17.68
CA VAL A 359 6.32 -4.78 -18.61
C VAL A 359 6.93 -4.83 -20.02
N ASN A 360 7.46 -3.71 -20.51
CA ASN A 360 8.03 -3.65 -21.85
C ASN A 360 9.31 -4.48 -21.99
N PHE A 361 10.30 -4.28 -21.13
CA PHE A 361 11.62 -4.90 -21.30
C PHE A 361 11.62 -6.37 -20.90
N GLU A 362 11.09 -6.73 -19.73
CA GLU A 362 11.16 -8.10 -19.23
C GLU A 362 10.05 -8.97 -19.82
N LEU A 363 8.80 -8.51 -19.81
CA LEU A 363 7.66 -9.34 -20.20
C LEU A 363 7.43 -9.37 -21.72
N ALA A 364 7.34 -8.20 -22.36
CA ALA A 364 7.06 -8.12 -23.80
C ALA A 364 8.30 -8.40 -24.66
N ASN A 365 9.39 -7.68 -24.44
CA ASN A 365 10.58 -7.71 -25.31
C ASN A 365 11.48 -8.91 -25.09
N ASP A 366 11.61 -9.41 -23.85
CA ASP A 366 12.47 -10.55 -23.55
C ASP A 366 11.68 -11.86 -23.64
N LEU A 367 10.73 -12.09 -22.72
CA LEU A 367 9.96 -13.34 -22.66
C LEU A 367 9.00 -13.51 -23.85
N GLY A 368 8.17 -12.51 -24.11
CA GLY A 368 7.17 -12.53 -25.18
C GLY A 368 7.81 -12.68 -26.57
N ASN A 369 8.91 -11.99 -26.82
CA ASN A 369 9.66 -12.12 -28.08
C ASN A 369 10.35 -13.48 -28.21
N LEU A 370 10.95 -14.01 -27.13
CA LEU A 370 11.58 -15.34 -27.14
C LEU A 370 10.58 -16.41 -27.55
N LEU A 371 9.39 -16.41 -26.94
CA LEU A 371 8.30 -17.34 -27.26
C LEU A 371 7.87 -17.21 -28.73
N ASN A 372 7.55 -15.99 -29.17
CA ASN A 372 7.09 -15.74 -30.53
C ASN A 372 8.13 -16.12 -31.60
N ARG A 373 9.41 -15.77 -31.39
CA ARG A 373 10.51 -16.16 -32.29
C ARG A 373 10.66 -17.67 -32.36
N THR A 374 10.59 -18.35 -31.21
CA THR A 374 10.71 -19.81 -31.13
C THR A 374 9.58 -20.49 -31.90
N ILE A 375 8.32 -20.09 -31.68
CA ILE A 375 7.16 -20.62 -32.40
C ILE A 375 7.28 -20.37 -33.90
N ALA A 376 7.67 -19.17 -34.31
CA ALA A 376 7.82 -18.82 -35.73
C ALA A 376 8.90 -19.68 -36.40
N MET A 377 10.05 -19.87 -35.76
CA MET A 377 11.13 -20.72 -36.27
C MET A 377 10.73 -22.20 -36.31
N MET A 378 10.03 -22.69 -35.28
CA MET A 378 9.51 -24.07 -35.24
C MET A 378 8.55 -24.33 -36.39
N ASN A 379 7.60 -23.42 -36.63
CA ASN A 379 6.67 -23.48 -37.76
C ASN A 379 7.39 -23.44 -39.11
N LYS A 380 8.36 -22.54 -39.24
CA LYS A 380 9.09 -22.31 -40.50
C LYS A 380 9.98 -23.50 -40.89
N TYR A 381 10.72 -24.06 -39.94
CA TYR A 381 11.76 -25.05 -40.24
C TYR A 381 11.30 -26.50 -40.07
N PHE A 382 10.30 -26.75 -39.20
CA PHE A 382 9.84 -28.10 -38.87
C PHE A 382 8.31 -28.27 -38.93
N GLY A 383 7.59 -27.35 -39.60
CA GLY A 383 6.14 -27.44 -39.73
C GLY A 383 5.39 -27.39 -38.39
N GLY A 384 6.03 -26.83 -37.36
CA GLY A 384 5.52 -26.67 -36.01
C GLY A 384 5.83 -27.85 -35.09
N GLN A 385 6.43 -28.94 -35.58
CA GLN A 385 6.82 -30.06 -34.73
C GLN A 385 8.07 -29.69 -33.91
N ILE A 386 8.05 -29.97 -32.61
CA ILE A 386 9.22 -29.81 -31.75
C ILE A 386 10.14 -31.03 -31.93
N PRO A 387 11.37 -30.86 -32.45
CA PRO A 387 12.28 -31.99 -32.64
C PRO A 387 12.76 -32.55 -31.30
N THR A 388 12.65 -33.86 -31.11
CA THR A 388 13.16 -34.58 -29.92
C THR A 388 14.14 -35.70 -30.27
N THR A 389 14.28 -36.02 -31.56
CA THR A 389 15.16 -37.08 -32.07
C THR A 389 16.17 -36.52 -33.06
N GLU A 390 17.25 -37.27 -33.30
CA GLU A 390 18.31 -36.89 -34.26
C GLU A 390 18.95 -35.52 -33.95
N LEU A 391 19.07 -35.20 -32.67
CA LEU A 391 19.70 -33.98 -32.18
C LEU A 391 21.22 -34.11 -32.29
N VAL A 392 21.88 -33.09 -32.85
CA VAL A 392 23.34 -32.99 -32.89
C VAL A 392 23.74 -31.75 -32.11
N ALA A 393 24.56 -31.93 -31.07
CA ALA A 393 24.94 -30.83 -30.17
C ALA A 393 25.70 -29.71 -30.91
N ASN A 394 25.38 -28.47 -30.58
CA ASN A 394 26.16 -27.29 -30.92
C ASN A 394 27.24 -27.03 -29.87
N ALA A 395 28.23 -26.21 -30.22
CA ALA A 395 29.36 -25.89 -29.34
C ALA A 395 28.95 -25.22 -28.01
N VAL A 396 27.79 -24.59 -27.96
CA VAL A 396 27.29 -23.83 -26.79
C VAL A 396 26.19 -24.56 -26.01
N ASP A 397 25.71 -25.72 -26.47
CA ASP A 397 24.57 -26.44 -25.89
C ASP A 397 24.86 -26.80 -24.42
N ALA A 398 25.91 -27.57 -24.16
CA ALA A 398 26.26 -27.97 -22.79
C ALA A 398 26.49 -26.78 -21.83
N ILE A 399 27.03 -25.66 -22.32
CA ILE A 399 27.21 -24.45 -21.50
C ILE A 399 25.86 -23.84 -21.14
N PHE A 400 24.92 -23.85 -22.09
CA PHE A 400 23.57 -23.35 -21.88
C PHE A 400 22.78 -24.23 -20.91
N GLU A 401 22.80 -25.56 -21.09
CA GLU A 401 22.13 -26.52 -20.21
C GLU A 401 22.59 -26.37 -18.75
N ASN A 402 23.91 -26.38 -18.52
CA ASN A 402 24.49 -26.20 -17.18
C ASN A 402 24.11 -24.86 -16.54
N PHE A 403 23.99 -23.79 -17.33
CA PHE A 403 23.56 -22.49 -16.85
C PHE A 403 22.09 -22.54 -16.40
N VAL A 404 21.21 -23.14 -17.19
CA VAL A 404 19.78 -23.24 -16.86
C VAL A 404 19.58 -24.09 -15.60
N GLU A 405 20.27 -25.22 -15.45
CA GLU A 405 20.23 -26.05 -14.24
C GLU A 405 20.69 -25.29 -12.99
N ALA A 406 21.76 -24.50 -13.10
CA ALA A 406 22.26 -23.69 -11.99
C ALA A 406 21.26 -22.60 -11.58
N GLU A 407 20.61 -21.93 -12.54
CA GLU A 407 19.60 -20.91 -12.27
C GLU A 407 18.31 -21.50 -11.70
N ILE A 408 17.88 -22.70 -12.11
CA ILE A 408 16.75 -23.43 -11.47
C ILE A 408 17.06 -23.67 -9.99
N LYS A 409 18.27 -24.15 -9.67
CA LYS A 409 18.67 -24.39 -8.28
C LYS A 409 18.67 -23.09 -7.46
N ALA A 410 19.19 -22.00 -8.02
CA ALA A 410 19.24 -20.70 -7.36
C ALA A 410 17.85 -20.07 -7.19
N TYR A 411 16.93 -20.31 -8.13
CA TYR A 411 15.52 -19.96 -8.01
C TYR A 411 14.88 -20.62 -6.78
N HIS A 412 15.05 -21.95 -6.61
CA HIS A 412 14.47 -22.66 -5.47
C HIS A 412 15.02 -22.15 -4.14
N GLN A 413 16.32 -21.87 -4.08
CA GLN A 413 16.95 -21.25 -2.90
C GLN A 413 16.33 -19.89 -2.57
N SER A 414 16.12 -19.04 -3.58
CA SER A 414 15.49 -17.72 -3.42
C SER A 414 14.02 -17.83 -3.00
N MET A 415 13.29 -18.82 -3.52
CA MET A 415 11.92 -19.09 -3.11
C MET A 415 11.86 -19.53 -1.65
N ASP A 416 12.70 -20.48 -1.23
CA ASP A 416 12.72 -20.95 0.17
C ASP A 416 13.12 -19.86 1.17
N SER A 417 13.89 -18.86 0.74
CA SER A 417 14.20 -17.67 1.55
C SER A 417 13.17 -16.55 1.45
N MET A 418 12.09 -16.71 0.67
CA MET A 418 11.07 -15.69 0.39
C MET A 418 11.62 -14.44 -0.33
N SER A 419 12.71 -14.59 -1.08
CA SER A 419 13.33 -13.54 -1.89
C SER A 419 12.75 -13.55 -3.32
N PHE A 420 11.47 -13.17 -3.45
CA PHE A 420 10.71 -13.25 -4.70
C PHE A 420 11.33 -12.46 -5.85
N ASN A 421 11.88 -11.28 -5.57
CA ASN A 421 12.59 -10.47 -6.56
C ASN A 421 13.78 -11.22 -7.16
N SER A 422 14.56 -11.90 -6.32
CA SER A 422 15.73 -12.70 -6.74
C SER A 422 15.30 -13.99 -7.46
N ALA A 423 14.23 -14.63 -7.04
CA ALA A 423 13.66 -15.76 -7.78
C ALA A 423 13.27 -15.34 -9.20
N LEU A 424 12.57 -14.21 -9.36
CA LEU A 424 12.25 -13.65 -10.68
C LEU A 424 13.49 -13.20 -11.47
N ASP A 425 14.54 -12.69 -10.82
CA ASP A 425 15.83 -12.41 -11.47
C ASP A 425 16.40 -13.67 -12.14
N HIS A 426 16.37 -14.82 -11.47
CA HIS A 426 16.85 -16.08 -12.01
C HIS A 426 16.03 -16.53 -13.23
N VAL A 427 14.70 -16.37 -13.18
CA VAL A 427 13.85 -16.64 -14.35
C VAL A 427 14.22 -15.75 -15.52
N MET A 428 14.38 -14.44 -15.29
CA MET A 428 14.72 -13.51 -16.37
C MET A 428 16.13 -13.72 -16.92
N LYS A 429 17.10 -14.12 -16.09
CA LYS A 429 18.43 -14.54 -16.57
C LYS A 429 18.37 -15.73 -17.52
N ILE A 430 17.53 -16.72 -17.23
CA ILE A 430 17.29 -17.85 -18.14
C ILE A 430 16.74 -17.35 -19.48
N VAL A 431 15.73 -16.46 -19.46
CA VAL A 431 15.13 -15.87 -20.66
C VAL A 431 16.16 -15.08 -21.48
N SER A 432 16.92 -14.18 -20.86
CA SER A 432 17.94 -13.38 -21.57
C SER A 432 19.07 -14.27 -22.11
N ARG A 433 19.48 -15.31 -21.38
CA ARG A 433 20.47 -16.29 -21.86
C ARG A 433 19.96 -17.08 -23.07
N ALA A 434 18.68 -17.42 -23.12
CA ALA A 434 18.05 -18.11 -24.25
C ALA A 434 17.97 -17.22 -25.49
N ASN A 435 17.63 -15.93 -25.33
CA ASN A 435 17.72 -14.95 -26.42
C ASN A 435 19.16 -14.89 -26.99
N LYS A 436 20.17 -14.82 -26.12
CA LYS A 436 21.58 -14.87 -26.53
C LYS A 436 21.96 -16.19 -27.22
N TYR A 437 21.40 -17.33 -26.77
CA TYR A 437 21.64 -18.64 -27.39
C TYR A 437 21.14 -18.68 -28.85
N ILE A 438 20.03 -18.00 -29.16
CA ILE A 438 19.57 -17.84 -30.56
C ILE A 438 20.62 -17.08 -31.38
N ASP A 439 21.18 -16.01 -30.83
CA ASP A 439 22.15 -15.17 -31.54
C ASP A 439 23.50 -15.88 -31.73
N GLU A 440 23.91 -16.72 -30.77
CA GLU A 440 25.13 -17.55 -30.84
C GLU A 440 25.00 -18.70 -31.85
N THR A 441 23.84 -19.34 -31.92
CA THR A 441 23.61 -20.51 -32.79
C THR A 441 23.14 -20.12 -34.19
N THR A 442 22.59 -18.93 -34.38
CA THR A 442 22.15 -18.39 -35.68
C THR A 442 21.29 -19.38 -36.46
N PRO A 443 20.12 -19.81 -35.96
CA PRO A 443 19.31 -20.88 -36.58
C PRO A 443 18.92 -20.60 -38.04
N TRP A 444 18.83 -19.32 -38.44
CA TRP A 444 18.59 -18.93 -39.85
C TRP A 444 19.77 -19.21 -40.79
N VAL A 445 20.99 -19.41 -40.27
CA VAL A 445 22.15 -19.87 -41.02
C VAL A 445 22.15 -21.39 -41.10
N LEU A 446 21.94 -22.07 -39.97
CA LEU A 446 21.87 -23.54 -39.91
C LEU A 446 20.78 -24.10 -40.84
N ALA A 447 19.65 -23.41 -40.95
CA ALA A 447 18.54 -23.80 -41.83
C ALA A 447 18.84 -23.72 -43.34
N LYS A 448 19.98 -23.17 -43.77
CA LYS A 448 20.32 -23.03 -45.20
C LYS A 448 21.03 -24.26 -45.77
N ASP A 449 21.51 -25.17 -44.93
CA ASP A 449 22.31 -26.32 -45.35
C ASP A 449 21.84 -27.57 -44.59
N GLU A 450 21.41 -28.59 -45.34
CA GLU A 450 20.89 -29.85 -44.79
C GLU A 450 21.91 -30.58 -43.90
N ALA A 451 23.21 -30.34 -44.10
CA ALA A 451 24.26 -30.92 -43.26
C ALA A 451 24.15 -30.49 -41.77
N TYR A 452 23.54 -29.34 -41.49
CA TYR A 452 23.37 -28.81 -40.14
C TYR A 452 21.96 -29.01 -39.57
N VAL A 453 21.10 -29.82 -40.23
CA VAL A 453 19.72 -30.03 -39.77
C VAL A 453 19.65 -30.60 -38.34
N GLY A 454 20.56 -31.51 -37.98
CA GLY A 454 20.63 -32.06 -36.62
C GLY A 454 20.99 -31.01 -35.56
N GLN A 455 21.83 -30.04 -35.91
CA GLN A 455 22.17 -28.90 -35.05
C GLN A 455 20.99 -27.95 -34.89
N LEU A 456 20.31 -27.63 -36.00
CA LEU A 456 19.09 -26.82 -35.96
C LEU A 456 17.99 -27.47 -35.11
N ARG A 457 17.83 -28.79 -35.19
CA ARG A 457 16.91 -29.54 -34.31
C ARG A 457 17.29 -29.38 -32.85
N SER A 458 18.58 -29.49 -32.51
CA SER A 458 19.08 -29.25 -31.15
C SER A 458 18.69 -27.86 -30.67
N VAL A 459 18.95 -26.81 -31.47
CA VAL A 459 18.59 -25.42 -31.11
C VAL A 459 17.09 -25.29 -30.82
N MET A 460 16.24 -25.82 -31.70
CA MET A 460 14.78 -25.71 -31.51
C MET A 460 14.29 -26.48 -30.28
N ASN A 461 14.86 -27.66 -30.01
CA ASN A 461 14.57 -28.44 -28.81
C ASN A 461 14.93 -27.66 -27.54
N HIS A 462 16.14 -27.09 -27.47
CA HIS A 462 16.61 -26.32 -26.31
C HIS A 462 15.73 -25.09 -26.06
N LEU A 463 15.30 -24.37 -27.09
CA LEU A 463 14.43 -23.21 -26.94
C LEU A 463 13.04 -23.60 -26.40
N ALA A 464 12.46 -24.69 -26.89
CA ALA A 464 11.20 -25.21 -26.38
C ALA A 464 11.33 -25.66 -24.91
N GLU A 465 12.42 -26.35 -24.58
CA GLU A 465 12.68 -26.84 -23.22
C GLU A 465 12.85 -25.70 -22.22
N VAL A 466 13.56 -24.64 -22.61
CA VAL A 466 13.72 -23.45 -21.76
C VAL A 466 12.38 -22.77 -21.51
N LEU A 467 11.56 -22.60 -22.55
CA LEU A 467 10.24 -21.99 -22.40
C LEU A 467 9.30 -22.85 -21.55
N ARG A 468 9.43 -24.19 -21.61
CA ARG A 468 8.74 -25.12 -20.70
C ARG A 468 9.15 -24.87 -19.24
N ILE A 469 10.45 -24.80 -18.98
CA ILE A 469 11.01 -24.52 -17.64
C ILE A 469 10.56 -23.14 -17.15
N VAL A 470 10.68 -22.09 -17.96
CA VAL A 470 10.25 -20.73 -17.61
C VAL A 470 8.75 -20.68 -17.31
N GLY A 471 7.93 -21.38 -18.11
CA GLY A 471 6.50 -21.54 -17.84
C GLY A 471 6.25 -22.09 -16.44
N HIS A 472 6.98 -23.14 -16.04
CA HIS A 472 6.89 -23.72 -14.69
C HIS A 472 7.31 -22.77 -13.57
N LEU A 473 8.48 -22.14 -13.71
CA LEU A 473 9.03 -21.23 -12.69
C LEU A 473 8.19 -19.97 -12.48
N LEU A 474 7.36 -19.59 -13.46
CA LEU A 474 6.46 -18.45 -13.36
C LEU A 474 5.12 -18.77 -12.67
N ARG A 475 4.71 -20.05 -12.54
CA ARG A 475 3.41 -20.46 -11.94
C ARG A 475 3.14 -19.94 -10.52
N PRO A 476 4.14 -19.76 -9.65
CA PRO A 476 3.91 -19.11 -8.36
C PRO A 476 3.54 -17.62 -8.47
N PHE A 477 4.07 -16.92 -9.47
CA PHE A 477 3.98 -15.46 -9.59
C PHE A 477 2.84 -15.01 -10.48
N MET A 478 2.64 -15.71 -11.59
CA MET A 478 1.68 -15.43 -12.65
C MET A 478 0.71 -16.59 -12.77
N THR A 479 -0.56 -16.28 -12.97
CA THR A 479 -1.63 -17.28 -12.99
C THR A 479 -2.13 -17.57 -14.40
N GLN A 480 -1.92 -16.67 -15.36
CA GLN A 480 -2.44 -16.83 -16.74
C GLN A 480 -1.33 -17.09 -17.77
N ALA A 481 -0.19 -16.42 -17.65
CA ALA A 481 0.91 -16.44 -18.61
C ALA A 481 1.57 -17.83 -18.72
N PRO A 482 1.81 -18.59 -17.63
CA PRO A 482 2.26 -19.98 -17.75
C PRO A 482 1.35 -20.85 -18.62
N SER A 483 0.02 -20.77 -18.46
CA SER A 483 -0.93 -21.50 -19.30
C SER A 483 -0.79 -21.10 -20.76
N LYS A 484 -0.73 -19.79 -21.04
CA LYS A 484 -0.55 -19.28 -22.39
C LYS A 484 0.79 -19.72 -23.01
N ILE A 485 1.88 -19.75 -22.24
CA ILE A 485 3.18 -20.26 -22.73
C ILE A 485 3.03 -21.74 -23.13
N PHE A 486 2.46 -22.56 -22.25
CA PHE A 486 2.29 -23.99 -22.52
C PHE A 486 1.33 -24.26 -23.67
N GLU A 487 0.21 -23.54 -23.77
CA GLU A 487 -0.73 -23.63 -24.90
C GLU A 487 -0.02 -23.34 -26.22
N GLN A 488 0.78 -22.26 -26.28
CA GLN A 488 1.48 -21.91 -27.51
C GLN A 488 2.56 -22.93 -27.90
N LEU A 489 3.16 -23.62 -26.92
CA LEU A 489 4.10 -24.71 -27.15
C LEU A 489 3.42 -26.05 -27.47
N GLY A 490 2.11 -26.19 -27.25
CA GLY A 490 1.41 -27.48 -27.34
C GLY A 490 1.66 -28.39 -26.14
N LEU A 491 1.98 -27.82 -24.98
CA LEU A 491 2.41 -28.50 -23.75
C LEU A 491 1.44 -28.31 -22.58
N THR A 492 0.13 -28.24 -22.83
CA THR A 492 -0.86 -27.92 -21.78
C THR A 492 -0.87 -28.91 -20.60
N GLN A 493 -0.47 -30.15 -20.83
CA GLN A 493 -0.31 -31.18 -19.80
C GLN A 493 0.74 -30.81 -18.72
N GLU A 494 1.67 -29.90 -19.02
CA GLU A 494 2.68 -29.45 -18.05
C GLU A 494 2.04 -28.73 -16.86
N LEU A 495 0.84 -28.15 -17.01
CA LEU A 495 0.12 -27.52 -15.91
C LEU A 495 -0.27 -28.50 -14.78
N GLU A 496 -0.27 -29.81 -15.07
CA GLU A 496 -0.58 -30.85 -14.08
C GLU A 496 0.66 -31.33 -13.31
N GLN A 497 1.87 -30.97 -13.75
CA GLN A 497 3.09 -31.41 -13.09
C GLN A 497 3.41 -30.56 -11.85
N ASP A 498 4.05 -31.19 -10.87
CA ASP A 498 4.62 -30.51 -9.72
C ASP A 498 5.93 -29.83 -10.12
N LEU A 499 6.17 -28.62 -9.58
CA LEU A 499 7.41 -27.88 -9.81
C LEU A 499 8.62 -28.63 -9.24
N GLN A 500 8.42 -29.47 -8.22
CA GLN A 500 9.47 -30.30 -7.62
C GLN A 500 10.15 -31.25 -8.61
N THR A 501 9.43 -31.69 -9.65
CA THR A 501 9.94 -32.67 -10.62
C THR A 501 10.52 -32.04 -11.88
N VAL A 502 10.38 -30.72 -12.04
CA VAL A 502 10.84 -29.99 -13.23
C VAL A 502 12.37 -29.99 -13.27
N LYS A 503 12.90 -30.51 -14.37
CA LYS A 503 14.34 -30.59 -14.66
C LYS A 503 14.56 -30.45 -16.17
N TRP A 504 15.79 -30.15 -16.55
CA TRP A 504 16.21 -30.13 -17.95
C TRP A 504 16.09 -31.51 -18.62
N GLY A 505 15.73 -31.50 -19.90
CA GLY A 505 15.73 -32.69 -20.76
C GLY A 505 14.48 -33.56 -20.64
N ASP A 506 13.36 -33.00 -20.16
CA ASP A 506 12.11 -33.73 -19.93
C ASP A 506 10.98 -33.30 -20.90
N LEU A 507 11.36 -32.84 -22.09
CA LEU A 507 10.41 -32.40 -23.11
C LEU A 507 9.69 -33.62 -23.74
N PRO A 508 8.34 -33.64 -23.79
CA PRO A 508 7.61 -34.76 -24.38
C PRO A 508 7.78 -34.87 -25.89
N GLU A 509 7.71 -36.10 -26.41
CA GLU A 509 7.78 -36.38 -27.85
C GLU A 509 6.48 -36.02 -28.59
N ASN A 510 6.57 -35.85 -29.91
CA ASN A 510 5.44 -35.63 -30.82
C ASN A 510 4.58 -34.40 -30.49
N VAL A 511 5.21 -33.36 -29.94
CA VAL A 511 4.56 -32.09 -29.62
C VAL A 511 4.56 -31.16 -30.84
N GLN A 512 3.46 -30.44 -31.03
CA GLN A 512 3.32 -29.44 -32.07
C GLN A 512 2.95 -28.09 -31.46
N VAL A 513 3.73 -27.05 -31.79
CA VAL A 513 3.43 -25.67 -31.41
C VAL A 513 2.22 -25.14 -32.17
N ILE A 514 1.62 -24.06 -31.68
CA ILE A 514 0.53 -23.40 -32.41
C ILE A 514 1.03 -22.81 -33.74
N LYS A 515 0.12 -22.66 -34.70
CA LYS A 515 0.45 -22.22 -36.07
C LYS A 515 1.03 -20.80 -36.14
N LYS A 516 0.64 -19.94 -35.21
CA LYS A 516 1.06 -18.54 -35.15
C LYS A 516 1.10 -18.10 -33.70
N GLY A 517 2.28 -17.70 -33.23
CA GLY A 517 2.44 -17.16 -31.87
C GLY A 517 1.58 -15.91 -31.65
N GLU A 518 1.09 -15.76 -30.43
CA GLU A 518 0.30 -14.62 -29.99
C GLU A 518 1.05 -13.88 -28.87
N PRO A 519 1.22 -12.54 -28.96
CA PRO A 519 1.84 -11.79 -27.87
C PRO A 519 1.06 -11.95 -26.56
N ILE A 520 1.70 -12.53 -25.54
CA ILE A 520 1.11 -12.68 -24.19
C ILE A 520 1.04 -11.32 -23.49
N PHE A 521 2.07 -10.49 -23.69
CA PHE A 521 2.19 -9.15 -23.14
C PHE A 521 2.30 -8.16 -24.30
N PRO A 522 1.32 -7.24 -24.46
CA PRO A 522 1.41 -6.20 -25.48
C PRO A 522 2.52 -5.21 -25.11
N ARG A 523 3.18 -4.65 -26.12
CA ARG A 523 4.11 -3.54 -25.93
C ARG A 523 3.31 -2.27 -25.63
N LEU A 524 3.76 -1.55 -24.63
CA LEU A 524 3.17 -0.32 -24.11
C LEU A 524 3.91 0.91 -24.68
N GLU A 525 3.17 1.95 -25.05
CA GLU A 525 3.73 3.25 -25.43
C GLU A 525 4.12 4.02 -24.16
N VAL A 526 5.43 4.19 -23.93
CA VAL A 526 5.96 4.56 -22.61
C VAL A 526 5.39 5.88 -22.10
N GLU A 527 5.40 6.92 -22.92
CA GLU A 527 4.94 8.27 -22.52
C GLU A 527 3.44 8.28 -22.22
N GLU A 528 2.62 7.66 -23.08
CA GLU A 528 1.17 7.58 -22.91
C GLU A 528 0.79 6.83 -21.62
N GLU A 529 1.42 5.69 -21.39
CA GLU A 529 1.08 4.82 -20.26
C GLU A 529 1.60 5.38 -18.93
N VAL A 530 2.78 5.99 -18.93
CA VAL A 530 3.27 6.74 -17.76
C VAL A 530 2.30 7.86 -17.40
N GLN A 531 1.83 8.62 -18.39
CA GLN A 531 0.88 9.71 -18.14
C GLN A 531 -0.46 9.17 -17.63
N TYR A 532 -0.94 8.06 -18.20
CA TYR A 532 -2.17 7.43 -17.72
C TYR A 532 -2.09 7.01 -16.25
N ILE A 533 -1.02 6.33 -15.83
CA ILE A 533 -0.86 5.91 -14.43
C ILE A 533 -0.74 7.14 -13.51
N LYS A 534 -0.04 8.20 -13.95
CA LYS A 534 0.00 9.47 -13.19
C LYS A 534 -1.39 10.06 -12.99
N ASN A 535 -2.23 10.05 -14.03
CA ASN A 535 -3.62 10.54 -13.95
C ASN A 535 -4.48 9.67 -13.01
N LEU A 536 -4.24 8.35 -12.95
CA LEU A 536 -4.92 7.47 -12.01
C LEU A 536 -4.59 7.82 -10.55
N MET A 537 -3.33 8.18 -10.29
CA MET A 537 -2.88 8.55 -8.94
C MET A 537 -3.59 9.81 -8.45
N THR A 538 -3.67 10.85 -9.29
CA THR A 538 -4.29 12.13 -8.96
C THR A 538 -5.83 12.10 -8.97
N GLY A 539 -6.45 10.94 -9.19
CA GLY A 539 -7.90 10.75 -9.16
C GLY A 539 -8.62 11.34 -10.36
N GLY A 540 -7.97 11.45 -11.52
CA GLY A 540 -8.55 12.06 -12.71
C GLY A 540 -8.74 13.57 -12.61
N ASN A 541 -8.34 14.19 -11.50
CA ASN A 541 -8.04 15.61 -11.48
C ASN A 541 -6.70 15.77 -12.17
N GLU A 542 -6.70 16.37 -13.36
CA GLU A 542 -5.52 17.03 -13.90
C GLU A 542 -5.05 18.04 -12.85
N THR A 543 -4.16 17.59 -11.98
CA THR A 543 -2.92 18.32 -11.83
C THR A 543 -1.94 17.53 -12.67
N THR A 544 -2.03 17.74 -13.99
CA THR A 544 -0.80 17.87 -14.73
C THR A 544 0.12 18.70 -13.83
N SER A 545 1.29 18.17 -13.49
CA SER A 545 2.42 19.04 -13.24
C SER A 545 2.85 19.66 -14.59
N GLU A 546 1.88 20.18 -15.33
CA GLU A 546 2.03 21.33 -16.17
C GLU A 546 1.36 22.40 -15.32
N ASN A 547 2.16 23.09 -14.51
CA ASN A 547 1.88 24.51 -14.44
C ASN A 547 1.82 24.94 -15.90
N PRO A 548 0.67 25.42 -16.43
CA PRO A 548 0.62 25.94 -17.79
C PRO A 548 1.81 26.88 -17.92
N THR A 549 2.78 26.48 -18.74
CA THR A 549 3.99 27.26 -18.89
C THR A 549 3.63 28.36 -19.88
N VAL A 550 4.15 29.57 -19.69
CA VAL A 550 4.02 30.64 -20.69
C VAL A 550 4.59 30.25 -22.06
N ASP A 551 5.38 29.17 -22.11
CA ASP A 551 6.04 28.64 -23.30
C ASP A 551 5.32 27.41 -23.90
N ASP A 552 4.08 27.11 -23.49
CA ASP A 552 3.27 26.03 -24.08
C ASP A 552 2.98 26.36 -25.57
N PRO A 553 3.55 25.59 -26.53
CA PRO A 553 3.38 25.87 -27.96
C PRO A 553 1.96 25.58 -28.46
N THR A 554 1.11 24.96 -27.63
CA THR A 554 -0.30 24.67 -27.92
C THR A 554 -1.26 25.72 -27.33
N TRP A 555 -0.79 26.59 -26.45
CA TRP A 555 -1.59 27.70 -25.91
C TRP A 555 -1.62 28.89 -26.87
N ASN A 556 -2.78 29.16 -27.48
CA ASN A 556 -3.03 30.37 -28.25
C ASN A 556 -3.91 31.36 -27.46
N PRO A 557 -3.35 32.45 -26.91
CA PRO A 557 -4.13 33.44 -26.17
C PRO A 557 -5.19 34.15 -27.02
N GLU A 558 -5.03 34.19 -28.35
CA GLU A 558 -6.03 34.81 -29.26
C GLU A 558 -7.30 33.96 -29.43
N GLU A 559 -7.24 32.66 -29.12
CA GLU A 559 -8.38 31.75 -29.18
C GLU A 559 -9.13 31.65 -27.83
N THR A 560 -8.67 32.36 -26.80
CA THR A 560 -9.30 32.36 -25.48
C THR A 560 -10.60 33.15 -25.50
N GLU A 561 -11.73 32.48 -25.25
CA GLU A 561 -13.02 33.15 -25.06
C GLU A 561 -13.08 33.79 -23.67
N LEU A 562 -13.01 35.12 -23.63
CA LEU A 562 -13.13 35.88 -22.39
C LEU A 562 -14.59 35.95 -21.94
N VAL A 563 -14.93 35.21 -20.89
CA VAL A 563 -16.26 35.28 -20.27
C VAL A 563 -16.32 36.49 -19.34
N HIS A 564 -17.06 37.53 -19.74
CA HIS A 564 -17.31 38.72 -18.93
C HIS A 564 -18.80 38.80 -18.56
N GLU A 565 -19.10 39.13 -17.29
CA GLU A 565 -20.46 39.46 -16.85
C GLU A 565 -20.81 40.90 -17.27
N GLU A 566 -21.38 41.12 -18.46
CA GLU A 566 -22.01 42.40 -18.90
C GLU A 566 -21.29 43.73 -18.55
N VAL A 567 -19.95 43.79 -18.46
CA VAL A 567 -19.19 45.03 -18.25
C VAL A 567 -18.52 45.46 -19.55
N ALA A 568 -18.61 46.75 -19.90
CA ALA A 568 -17.90 47.31 -21.05
C ALA A 568 -16.38 47.29 -20.83
N ASN A 569 -15.62 46.99 -21.89
CA ASN A 569 -14.16 47.09 -21.86
C ASN A 569 -13.72 48.50 -21.46
N ILE A 570 -12.71 48.58 -20.59
CA ILE A 570 -12.08 49.84 -20.18
C ILE A 570 -10.71 49.98 -20.83
N GLU A 571 -10.31 51.21 -21.08
CA GLU A 571 -8.95 51.51 -21.54
C GLU A 571 -7.97 51.43 -20.36
N PHE A 572 -6.71 51.06 -20.61
CA PHE A 572 -5.66 50.98 -19.58
C PHE A 572 -5.53 52.28 -18.78
N ASP A 573 -5.66 53.43 -19.46
CA ASP A 573 -5.61 54.77 -18.85
C ASP A 573 -6.73 55.00 -17.82
N GLN A 574 -7.82 54.25 -17.87
CA GLN A 574 -8.90 54.31 -16.88
C GLN A 574 -8.57 53.47 -15.64
N PHE A 575 -7.86 52.36 -15.80
CA PHE A 575 -7.45 51.50 -14.69
C PHE A 575 -6.37 52.17 -13.83
N ILE A 576 -5.36 52.77 -14.43
CA ILE A 576 -4.25 53.44 -13.70
C ILE A 576 -4.70 54.68 -12.90
N GLN A 577 -5.94 55.15 -13.10
CA GLN A 577 -6.54 56.21 -12.29
C GLN A 577 -7.04 55.69 -10.93
N VAL A 578 -7.13 54.38 -10.73
CA VAL A 578 -7.56 53.76 -9.47
C VAL A 578 -6.34 53.50 -8.58
N GLU A 579 -6.28 54.15 -7.43
CA GLU A 579 -5.17 53.95 -6.48
C GLU A 579 -5.53 52.81 -5.54
N MET A 580 -4.93 51.64 -5.75
CA MET A 580 -5.08 50.49 -4.85
C MET A 580 -3.91 50.41 -3.88
N LYS A 581 -4.20 50.10 -2.61
CA LYS A 581 -3.22 50.04 -1.52
C LYS A 581 -3.40 48.83 -0.63
N VAL A 582 -2.29 48.37 -0.05
CA VAL A 582 -2.28 47.45 1.08
C VAL A 582 -2.64 48.20 2.37
N ALA A 583 -3.59 47.67 3.13
CA ALA A 583 -4.01 48.26 4.40
C ALA A 583 -4.19 47.20 5.51
N GLU A 584 -3.61 47.44 6.67
CA GLU A 584 -3.75 46.56 7.83
C GLU A 584 -5.01 46.88 8.63
N VAL A 585 -5.75 45.85 9.03
CA VAL A 585 -6.94 45.98 9.87
C VAL A 585 -6.53 46.17 11.33
N ILE A 586 -6.66 47.41 11.81
CA ILE A 586 -6.34 47.77 13.19
C ILE A 586 -7.51 47.45 14.13
N ASP A 587 -8.73 47.69 13.66
CA ASP A 587 -9.96 47.42 14.41
C ASP A 587 -11.13 47.24 13.45
N VAL A 588 -12.13 46.47 13.84
CA VAL A 588 -13.34 46.21 13.06
C VAL A 588 -14.54 46.01 13.97
N ALA A 589 -15.66 46.65 13.60
CA ALA A 589 -16.89 46.55 14.37
C ALA A 589 -18.13 46.59 13.45
N PRO A 590 -19.30 46.10 13.91
CA PRO A 590 -20.54 46.26 13.19
C PRO A 590 -21.00 47.72 13.17
N VAL A 591 -21.66 48.14 12.09
CA VAL A 591 -22.28 49.47 11.98
C VAL A 591 -23.65 49.46 12.67
N LYS A 592 -23.84 50.32 13.67
CA LYS A 592 -25.12 50.45 14.39
C LYS A 592 -26.26 50.78 13.42
N GLY A 593 -27.30 49.94 13.41
CA GLY A 593 -28.45 50.09 12.50
C GLY A 593 -28.30 49.40 11.15
N SER A 594 -27.24 48.61 10.93
CA SER A 594 -27.08 47.76 9.73
C SER A 594 -26.70 46.33 10.14
N ASN A 595 -27.29 45.35 9.46
CA ASN A 595 -26.92 43.93 9.56
C ASN A 595 -26.03 43.47 8.39
N LYS A 596 -25.62 44.39 7.51
CA LYS A 596 -24.78 44.09 6.33
C LYS A 596 -23.39 44.72 6.40
N LEU A 597 -23.21 45.75 7.23
CA LEU A 597 -22.01 46.59 7.20
C LEU A 597 -21.10 46.36 8.42
N LEU A 598 -19.83 46.15 8.14
CA LEU A 598 -18.73 46.32 9.08
C LEU A 598 -18.03 47.66 8.82
N ARG A 599 -17.56 48.32 9.89
CA ARG A 599 -16.68 49.48 9.82
C ARG A 599 -15.27 49.04 10.22
N PHE A 600 -14.32 49.36 9.36
CA PHE A 600 -12.91 49.04 9.54
C PHE A 600 -12.14 50.30 9.88
N ARG A 601 -11.20 50.19 10.82
CA ARG A 601 -10.12 51.14 11.01
C ARG A 601 -8.86 50.54 10.42
N LEU A 602 -8.30 51.20 9.42
CA LEU A 602 -7.22 50.66 8.60
C LEU A 602 -5.97 51.54 8.67
N ASP A 603 -4.80 50.93 8.76
CA ASP A 603 -3.53 51.58 8.47
C ASP A 603 -3.14 51.31 7.02
N ALA A 604 -3.26 52.35 6.18
CA ALA A 604 -2.89 52.31 4.76
C ALA A 604 -1.67 53.21 4.46
N GLY A 605 -0.82 53.48 5.47
CA GLY A 605 0.37 54.32 5.34
C GLY A 605 0.09 55.82 5.21
N ASP A 606 -1.14 56.27 5.50
CA ASP A 606 -1.50 57.69 5.53
C ASP A 606 -1.07 58.37 6.84
N LYS A 607 -1.17 59.70 6.87
CA LYS A 607 -1.07 60.46 8.12
C LYS A 607 -2.35 60.24 8.97
N GLY A 608 -2.42 59.08 9.63
CA GLY A 608 -3.55 58.62 10.44
C GLY A 608 -4.27 57.41 9.83
N HIS A 609 -5.23 56.83 10.58
CA HIS A 609 -5.95 55.65 10.10
C HIS A 609 -7.17 56.04 9.27
N ARG A 610 -7.50 55.24 8.24
CA ARG A 610 -8.71 55.39 7.43
C ARG A 610 -9.87 54.64 8.06
N GLN A 611 -11.08 55.12 7.78
CA GLN A 611 -12.30 54.36 8.01
C GLN A 611 -12.92 53.92 6.68
N ILE A 612 -13.16 52.62 6.52
CA ILE A 612 -13.88 52.06 5.37
C ILE A 612 -15.04 51.21 5.88
N LEU A 613 -16.21 51.38 5.26
CA LEU A 613 -17.38 50.55 5.53
C LEU A 613 -17.49 49.50 4.42
N SER A 614 -17.67 48.23 4.79
CA SER A 614 -17.77 47.12 3.83
C SER A 614 -18.99 46.24 4.09
N GLY A 615 -19.63 45.78 3.02
CA GLY A 615 -20.88 45.00 2.99
C GLY A 615 -20.75 43.52 3.37
N ILE A 616 -19.63 43.14 3.99
CA ILE A 616 -19.23 41.74 4.16
C ILE A 616 -19.67 41.11 5.50
N ALA A 617 -20.49 41.82 6.30
CA ALA A 617 -20.81 41.38 7.67
C ALA A 617 -21.44 39.97 7.74
N LYS A 618 -22.17 39.56 6.69
CA LYS A 618 -22.76 38.22 6.62
C LYS A 618 -21.75 37.12 6.30
N ALA A 619 -20.73 37.43 5.50
CA ALA A 619 -19.69 36.49 5.10
C ALA A 619 -18.64 36.32 6.20
N TYR A 620 -18.48 37.32 7.06
CA TYR A 620 -17.52 37.31 8.17
C TYR A 620 -18.24 37.53 9.52
N PRO A 621 -18.96 36.51 10.03
CA PRO A 621 -19.58 36.57 11.35
C PRO A 621 -18.53 36.70 12.46
N ASP A 622 -17.36 36.08 12.29
CA ASP A 622 -16.20 36.14 13.19
C ASP A 622 -15.23 37.27 12.80
N TYR A 623 -15.78 38.45 12.53
CA TYR A 623 -15.00 39.59 12.03
C TYR A 623 -13.83 40.00 12.93
N GLN A 624 -13.82 39.62 14.21
CA GLN A 624 -12.69 39.89 15.11
C GLN A 624 -11.38 39.23 14.64
N ASN A 625 -11.47 38.11 13.92
CA ASN A 625 -10.30 37.41 13.37
C ASN A 625 -9.62 38.18 12.22
N LEU A 626 -10.24 39.26 11.74
CA LEU A 626 -9.67 40.10 10.69
C LEU A 626 -8.66 41.10 11.26
N VAL A 627 -8.63 41.35 12.57
CA VAL A 627 -7.66 42.26 13.18
C VAL A 627 -6.24 41.72 12.98
N GLY A 628 -5.33 42.58 12.53
CA GLY A 628 -3.94 42.24 12.18
C GLY A 628 -3.77 41.67 10.77
N LYS A 629 -4.85 41.43 10.02
CA LYS A 629 -4.77 41.00 8.61
C LYS A 629 -4.58 42.20 7.68
N LYS A 630 -3.87 41.98 6.57
CA LYS A 630 -3.67 42.98 5.51
C LYS A 630 -4.64 42.74 4.36
N VAL A 631 -5.37 43.77 3.97
CA VAL A 631 -6.39 43.73 2.92
C VAL A 631 -6.07 44.72 1.81
N THR A 632 -6.56 44.44 0.61
CA THR A 632 -6.48 45.36 -0.53
C THR A 632 -7.63 46.35 -0.52
N ILE A 633 -7.31 47.64 -0.65
CA ILE A 633 -8.29 48.73 -0.71
C ILE A 633 -8.13 49.60 -1.93
N VAL A 634 -9.22 50.22 -2.38
CA VAL A 634 -9.18 51.40 -3.26
C VAL A 634 -9.15 52.65 -2.39
N ALA A 635 -8.05 53.42 -2.49
CA ALA A 635 -7.71 54.51 -1.58
C ALA A 635 -8.07 55.91 -2.11
N ASN A 636 -8.28 56.09 -3.41
CA ASN A 636 -8.56 57.41 -4.01
C ASN A 636 -10.04 57.64 -4.39
N LEU A 637 -10.96 56.79 -3.92
CA LEU A 637 -12.39 57.06 -4.03
C LEU A 637 -12.76 58.30 -3.20
N LYS A 638 -13.62 59.16 -3.77
CA LYS A 638 -14.16 60.32 -3.05
C LYS A 638 -14.87 59.85 -1.76
N PRO A 639 -14.49 60.33 -0.57
CA PRO A 639 -15.12 59.91 0.68
C PRO A 639 -16.62 60.14 0.67
N ARG A 640 -17.39 59.16 1.17
CA ARG A 640 -18.86 59.22 1.24
C ARG A 640 -19.35 59.06 2.67
N LYS A 641 -20.39 59.80 3.04
CA LYS A 641 -21.09 59.61 4.32
C LYS A 641 -22.22 58.60 4.14
N MET A 642 -22.29 57.61 5.02
CA MET A 642 -23.37 56.63 5.05
C MET A 642 -23.56 56.12 6.48
N MET A 643 -24.83 55.94 6.90
CA MET A 643 -25.20 55.43 8.23
C MET A 643 -24.52 56.17 9.41
N GLY A 644 -24.29 57.48 9.26
CA GLY A 644 -23.63 58.31 10.28
C GLY A 644 -22.09 58.23 10.32
N TYR A 645 -21.48 57.44 9.44
CA TYR A 645 -20.04 57.24 9.34
C TYR A 645 -19.50 57.72 7.98
N VAL A 646 -18.20 57.98 7.89
CA VAL A 646 -17.51 58.29 6.63
C VAL A 646 -16.79 57.03 6.14
N SER A 647 -16.98 56.65 4.88
CA SER A 647 -16.14 55.66 4.20
C SER A 647 -15.16 56.38 3.27
N GLN A 648 -13.86 56.15 3.47
CA GLN A 648 -12.74 56.81 2.79
C GLN A 648 -12.05 55.90 1.77
N GLY A 649 -12.81 54.98 1.19
CA GLY A 649 -12.32 53.98 0.25
C GLY A 649 -13.30 52.81 0.12
N MET A 650 -12.82 51.73 -0.49
CA MET A 650 -13.51 50.47 -0.65
C MET A 650 -12.54 49.32 -0.38
N ILE A 651 -12.95 48.30 0.38
CA ILE A 651 -12.18 47.06 0.54
C ILE A 651 -12.57 46.11 -0.60
N LEU A 652 -11.59 45.47 -1.23
CA LEU A 652 -11.84 44.52 -2.32
C LEU A 652 -12.19 43.13 -1.80
N SER A 653 -13.11 42.48 -2.50
CA SER A 653 -13.54 41.10 -2.24
C SER A 653 -13.88 40.42 -3.56
N ALA A 654 -13.59 39.13 -3.66
CA ALA A 654 -14.13 38.28 -4.70
C ALA A 654 -15.56 37.86 -4.35
N GLU A 655 -16.44 37.82 -5.34
CA GLU A 655 -17.80 37.31 -5.22
C GLU A 655 -17.99 36.13 -6.17
N ASN A 656 -18.58 35.04 -5.67
CA ASN A 656 -19.07 33.96 -6.51
C ASN A 656 -20.45 33.52 -6.00
N GLN A 657 -21.49 33.63 -6.84
CA GLN A 657 -22.87 33.22 -6.52
C GLN A 657 -23.38 33.77 -5.16
N GLY A 658 -23.04 35.02 -4.82
CA GLY A 658 -23.45 35.68 -3.58
C GLY A 658 -22.59 35.39 -2.34
N GLN A 659 -21.51 34.61 -2.48
CA GLN A 659 -20.51 34.39 -1.43
C GLN A 659 -19.33 35.35 -1.61
N LEU A 660 -19.07 36.17 -0.58
CA LEU A 660 -18.00 37.18 -0.60
C LEU A 660 -16.75 36.69 0.16
N SER A 661 -15.58 36.82 -0.46
CA SER A 661 -14.27 36.54 0.15
C SER A 661 -13.36 37.76 0.01
N LEU A 662 -12.80 38.25 1.12
CA LEU A 662 -11.85 39.37 1.15
C LEU A 662 -10.59 39.05 0.35
N LEU A 663 -10.10 40.05 -0.39
CA LEU A 663 -8.80 40.00 -1.03
C LEU A 663 -7.73 40.42 -0.01
N PHE A 664 -7.00 39.45 0.53
CA PHE A 664 -5.87 39.69 1.42
C PHE A 664 -4.61 40.05 0.63
N ALA A 665 -3.81 40.96 1.19
CA ALA A 665 -2.47 41.27 0.71
C ALA A 665 -1.43 40.38 1.41
N PRO A 666 -0.21 40.23 0.85
CA PRO A 666 0.86 39.50 1.51
C PRO A 666 1.16 40.03 2.91
N ASP A 667 1.37 39.14 3.87
CA ASP A 667 1.58 39.52 5.28
C ASP A 667 2.85 40.37 5.49
N ASP A 668 3.85 40.23 4.61
CA ASP A 668 5.11 40.99 4.61
C ASP A 668 5.05 42.31 3.83
N ALA A 669 3.97 42.57 3.07
CA ALA A 669 3.83 43.80 2.30
C ALA A 669 3.69 45.03 3.21
N PRO A 670 4.41 46.14 2.99
CA PRO A 670 4.33 47.31 3.86
C PRO A 670 2.97 48.02 3.75
N ASN A 671 2.46 48.53 4.88
CA ASN A 671 1.21 49.29 4.92
C ASN A 671 1.33 50.52 3.99
N GLY A 672 0.36 50.69 3.09
CA GLY A 672 0.36 51.74 2.08
C GLY A 672 1.10 51.43 0.78
N ALA A 673 1.66 50.23 0.62
CA ALA A 673 2.20 49.76 -0.66
C ALA A 673 1.14 49.86 -1.77
N LEU A 674 1.54 50.36 -2.94
CA LEU A 674 0.66 50.43 -4.12
C LEU A 674 0.51 49.04 -4.75
N ILE A 675 -0.72 48.73 -5.18
CA ILE A 675 -1.06 47.50 -5.91
C ILE A 675 -1.24 47.90 -7.37
N GLY A 676 -0.41 47.31 -8.24
CA GLY A 676 -0.34 47.61 -9.67
C GLY A 676 -1.15 46.66 -10.53
#